data_AF-A0A926K6Z4-F1
#
_entry.id   AF-A0A926K6Z4-F1
#
_cell.length_a   1.000
_cell.length_b   1.000
_cell.length_c   1.000
_cell.angle_alpha   90.00
_cell.angle_beta   90.00
_cell.angle_gamma   90.00
#
_symmetry.space_group_name_H-M   'P 1'
#
loop_
_entity.id
_entity.type
_entity.pdbx_description
1 polymer ?
#
loop_
_entity_poly.entity_id
_entity_poly.type
_entity_poly.pdbx_seq_one_letter_code
_entity_poly.pdbx_strand_id
1 'polypeptide(L)'
;MLNETAASKPARESAPQAGVRPGGGQDPVEPTALTPESYAVRSPRSAAAAERGADVLERDPGMPSSTWRLRSDAWEYLRYAVKLLALGDADARDNAGQSEIRRSLRALQTIEMYWAGFGQRYVAAIGELIEAEEYLTALDRIGAVMQRMRGAGSLDSIDRDELTTELPDDPETPEDLGGGRHRFEVLVVDEMSATDRDALKAEMMRMRAPGDQFIYELVIVPSAEDALAAALTNPNIQACVIRPGFSTRSRQPLSRDLRETLALAAAENTSQDARSTTALSSVQRVMRLADTLAGIRPELDLYLVAGAHIEDLAGALTRRFRRVFRREDRLELHLSLLRRISHLYDTPFFTAIQEHARRPAGVFHALPISRGGSVAGSKWIRDMVDFYGLNLLLAETSATSGGLDSLLAPVHTLKKAQELAARAFGSKQTFFVTNGTSTANKIVHQALVAPDDVVIVDRNCHKSHHHALMLSGARVAYLDAYPLNDYAFYGAVPINRIKQLLLDYRAAGRLDEVRMVTLTNCTFDGIVYDPERVMAECLAIKPDLVFLWDEAWFAFAAFHPVTRHRTAMAAAKRLEQRLKSAEHAAEYAEQRARLFDAKTGKPAADEAWLAERLLPSPNARVRVYATQSTHKTLTALRQGSMIHVRDQDWRLDSEESFHEAYMTHTSTSPNYQILASLDLGRRQVELEGFELVQRQLDLATSLASAVARHPLLRRTFRVLSAHELIPAEYRETNRPMPLRDGLATMWAAWTRDEFVVDPSRITIEISRTGVDGDTFKHEHLMDRYGIQVNKTSRNTVLFMTNIGTSRSAVAYLIEVLVKLAERFEEDRDSLGLAPLGSHRASQEALGGGFSAEPADVMPPLPDFSAFAERFRAPGHAGTGDLPDGDIRSAFYAGQRRTGVEYVSPAELRRRVEAGERPVSAGFVTPYPPGFPVLVPGQVVSREVLDFMAVLDTREIHGFDAAAGYRVLREG
;
A
#
# COMPACT_ATOMS: atom_id res chain seq x y z
N MET A 1 -40.53 56.08 0.19
CA MET A 1 -41.47 55.25 0.97
C MET A 1 -40.57 54.31 1.77
N LEU A 2 -40.19 54.64 3.02
CA LEU A 2 -41.01 54.67 4.25
C LEU A 2 -41.63 53.28 4.53
N ASN A 3 -41.45 52.62 5.68
CA ASN A 3 -40.64 52.86 6.90
C ASN A 3 -40.26 51.46 7.46
N GLU A 4 -39.08 51.18 7.99
CA GLU A 4 -38.53 51.59 9.30
C GLU A 4 -39.38 51.22 10.54
N THR A 5 -38.72 50.55 11.51
CA THR A 5 -38.60 50.85 12.96
C THR A 5 -38.44 49.55 13.76
N ALA A 6 -37.73 49.46 14.90
CA ALA A 6 -36.65 50.22 15.55
C ALA A 6 -36.09 49.27 16.68
N ALA A 7 -35.09 49.54 17.52
CA ALA A 7 -34.25 50.71 17.82
C ALA A 7 -32.87 50.19 18.35
N SER A 8 -31.72 50.68 17.88
CA SER A 8 -30.90 51.81 18.39
C SER A 8 -29.86 51.42 19.46
N LYS A 9 -28.53 51.42 19.23
CA LYS A 9 -27.55 52.53 18.95
C LYS A 9 -27.02 53.26 20.23
N PRO A 10 -25.83 53.92 20.21
CA PRO A 10 -24.72 53.42 21.04
C PRO A 10 -23.91 54.50 21.82
N ALA A 11 -22.80 54.06 22.43
CA ALA A 11 -21.53 54.78 22.65
C ALA A 11 -21.50 56.12 23.43
N ARG A 12 -20.67 56.17 24.49
CA ARG A 12 -19.44 57.01 24.52
C ARG A 12 -18.56 56.75 25.75
N GLU A 13 -17.28 57.05 25.60
CA GLU A 13 -16.23 56.96 26.62
C GLU A 13 -16.29 58.14 27.61
N SER A 14 -15.84 57.93 28.86
CA SER A 14 -14.99 58.90 29.58
C SER A 14 -14.48 58.31 30.93
N ALA A 15 -13.15 58.25 31.06
CA ALA A 15 -12.44 58.35 32.34
C ALA A 15 -12.38 59.86 32.75
N PRO A 16 -11.83 60.32 33.92
CA PRO A 16 -10.78 59.65 34.71
C PRO A 16 -10.71 59.92 36.26
N GLN A 17 -9.66 59.33 36.87
CA GLN A 17 -8.84 59.83 38.02
C GLN A 17 -9.38 59.94 39.47
N ALA A 18 -8.89 59.00 40.30
CA ALA A 18 -7.95 59.16 41.44
C ALA A 18 -8.28 60.00 42.72
N GLY A 19 -7.93 59.43 43.89
CA GLY A 19 -7.88 60.07 45.22
C GLY A 19 -7.99 59.06 46.39
N VAL A 20 -6.91 58.40 46.87
CA VAL A 20 -5.98 58.80 47.96
C VAL A 20 -6.42 58.37 49.40
N ARG A 21 -5.48 57.81 50.20
CA ARG A 21 -5.63 57.25 51.58
C ARG A 21 -5.45 58.32 52.70
N PRO A 22 -5.76 58.05 54.00
CA PRO A 22 -4.87 57.36 54.98
C PRO A 22 -5.62 56.36 55.93
N GLY A 23 -5.05 55.69 56.96
CA GLY A 23 -3.65 55.40 57.35
C GLY A 23 -3.39 55.17 58.87
N GLY A 24 -2.95 53.96 59.29
CA GLY A 24 -2.48 53.59 60.66
C GLY A 24 -3.50 52.82 61.55
N GLY A 25 -3.15 51.89 62.45
CA GLY A 25 -1.86 51.21 62.76
C GLY A 25 -1.91 50.30 64.03
N GLN A 26 -0.85 49.49 64.23
CA GLN A 26 -0.44 48.70 65.43
C GLN A 26 -1.07 47.30 65.74
N ASP A 27 -0.20 46.28 65.79
CA ASP A 27 -0.37 44.95 66.42
C ASP A 27 -0.03 44.99 67.94
N PRO A 28 -0.13 43.88 68.72
CA PRO A 28 1.03 42.96 68.82
C PRO A 28 0.76 41.45 69.17
N VAL A 29 1.86 40.69 69.16
CA VAL A 29 2.16 39.40 69.87
C VAL A 29 1.99 38.07 69.09
N GLU A 30 3.14 37.45 68.81
CA GLU A 30 3.37 36.02 68.53
C GLU A 30 4.01 35.38 69.79
N PRO A 31 4.04 34.04 70.00
CA PRO A 31 5.20 33.26 69.49
C PRO A 31 5.01 31.73 69.27
N THR A 32 5.82 31.12 68.37
CA THR A 32 6.44 29.75 68.46
C THR A 32 5.58 28.47 68.70
N ALA A 33 5.89 27.26 68.21
CA ALA A 33 6.94 26.75 67.28
C ALA A 33 6.70 25.26 66.89
N LEU A 34 7.32 24.85 65.78
CA LEU A 34 7.88 23.51 65.44
C LEU A 34 6.99 22.25 65.23
N THR A 35 7.47 21.48 64.24
CA THR A 35 7.07 20.17 63.65
C THR A 35 7.30 18.98 64.62
N PRO A 36 6.70 17.76 64.44
CA PRO A 36 6.89 16.90 63.25
C PRO A 36 5.76 15.92 62.83
N GLU A 37 6.11 15.13 61.81
CA GLU A 37 5.46 14.01 61.11
C GLU A 37 4.34 13.18 61.79
N SER A 38 3.43 12.71 60.91
CA SER A 38 3.04 11.29 60.74
C SER A 38 1.58 10.83 61.03
N TYR A 39 1.18 9.85 60.21
CA TYR A 39 0.09 8.86 60.32
C TYR A 39 -1.39 9.24 60.58
N ALA A 40 -2.16 9.09 59.49
CA ALA A 40 -3.32 8.20 59.35
C ALA A 40 -4.68 8.50 60.04
N VAL A 41 -5.69 8.77 59.20
CA VAL A 41 -7.01 8.11 59.30
C VAL A 41 -7.43 7.63 57.91
N ARG A 42 -7.57 6.31 57.72
CA ARG A 42 -8.17 5.71 56.50
C ARG A 42 -9.69 5.70 56.62
N SER A 43 -10.42 6.11 55.58
CA SER A 43 -11.87 5.83 55.46
C SER A 43 -12.11 4.60 54.54
N PRO A 44 -13.09 3.72 54.85
CA PRO A 44 -13.19 2.41 54.21
C PRO A 44 -14.00 2.41 52.91
N ARG A 45 -13.32 2.45 51.75
CA ARG A 45 -13.94 2.16 50.43
C ARG A 45 -13.14 1.22 49.51
N SER A 46 -12.06 0.61 50.00
CA SER A 46 -11.18 -0.26 49.19
C SER A 46 -11.37 -1.78 49.40
N ALA A 47 -12.35 -2.22 50.19
CA ALA A 47 -12.56 -3.65 50.49
C ALA A 47 -13.60 -4.34 49.58
N ALA A 48 -14.63 -3.63 49.10
CA ALA A 48 -15.75 -4.21 48.33
C ALA A 48 -15.52 -4.27 46.80
N ALA A 49 -14.28 -4.03 46.36
CA ALA A 49 -13.85 -4.06 44.96
C ALA A 49 -12.82 -5.17 44.66
N ALA A 50 -12.21 -5.78 45.68
CA ALA A 50 -11.24 -6.86 45.51
C ALA A 50 -11.90 -8.24 45.25
N GLU A 51 -13.12 -8.46 45.73
CA GLU A 51 -13.85 -9.73 45.58
C GLU A 51 -14.82 -9.77 44.38
N ARG A 52 -14.75 -8.79 43.46
CA ARG A 52 -15.50 -8.77 42.19
C ARG A 52 -14.59 -8.74 40.96
N GLY A 53 -13.34 -9.19 41.12
CA GLY A 53 -12.32 -9.22 40.05
C GLY A 53 -12.22 -10.54 39.28
N ALA A 54 -13.12 -11.50 39.47
CA ALA A 54 -12.93 -12.89 39.03
C ALA A 54 -14.14 -13.55 38.34
N ASP A 55 -15.02 -12.79 37.67
CA ASP A 55 -15.91 -13.38 36.63
C ASP A 55 -16.48 -12.35 35.63
N VAL A 56 -15.63 -11.47 35.10
CA VAL A 56 -15.97 -10.67 33.90
C VAL A 56 -15.01 -11.05 32.79
N LEU A 57 -15.25 -12.22 32.20
CA LEU A 57 -14.81 -12.51 30.83
C LEU A 57 -15.21 -11.32 29.95
N GLU A 58 -14.26 -10.79 29.17
CA GLU A 58 -14.55 -9.74 28.20
C GLU A 58 -15.76 -10.16 27.35
N ARG A 59 -16.72 -9.24 27.18
CA ARG A 59 -17.88 -9.47 26.31
C ARG A 59 -17.36 -9.91 24.95
N ASP A 60 -17.73 -11.12 24.56
CA ASP A 60 -17.33 -11.76 23.31
C ASP A 60 -17.31 -10.75 22.15
N PRO A 61 -16.12 -10.37 21.64
CA PRO A 61 -16.02 -9.34 20.64
C PRO A 61 -16.51 -9.82 19.28
N GLY A 62 -16.79 -11.12 19.10
CA GLY A 62 -17.11 -11.75 17.82
C GLY A 62 -15.91 -11.87 16.88
N MET A 63 -16.12 -12.47 15.70
CA MET A 63 -15.07 -12.68 14.69
C MET A 63 -14.37 -11.35 14.29
N PRO A 64 -13.04 -11.20 14.49
CA PRO A 64 -12.32 -9.96 14.19
C PRO A 64 -11.85 -9.89 12.72
N SER A 65 -11.49 -8.69 12.27
CA SER A 65 -10.95 -8.46 10.92
C SER A 65 -9.59 -9.14 10.68
N SER A 66 -8.62 -9.03 11.60
CA SER A 66 -7.34 -9.78 11.53
C SER A 66 -7.50 -11.22 12.07
N THR A 67 -8.29 -12.04 11.37
CA THR A 67 -8.63 -13.41 11.79
C THR A 67 -7.45 -14.38 11.72
N TRP A 68 -6.62 -14.34 10.66
CA TRP A 68 -5.53 -15.33 10.46
C TRP A 68 -4.53 -15.33 11.63
N ARG A 69 -4.23 -14.15 12.18
CA ARG A 69 -3.35 -14.02 13.35
C ARG A 69 -4.00 -14.62 14.57
N LEU A 70 -5.23 -14.22 14.89
CA LEU A 70 -5.93 -14.76 16.07
C LEU A 70 -6.09 -16.28 15.98
N ARG A 71 -6.33 -16.83 14.77
CA ARG A 71 -6.37 -18.27 14.50
C ARG A 71 -5.05 -18.96 14.88
N SER A 72 -3.93 -18.48 14.32
CA SER A 72 -2.61 -19.06 14.58
C SER A 72 -2.16 -18.90 16.03
N ASP A 73 -2.44 -17.74 16.63
CA ASP A 73 -2.07 -17.44 18.00
C ASP A 73 -2.91 -18.30 18.98
N ALA A 74 -4.23 -18.46 18.73
CA ALA A 74 -5.10 -19.30 19.55
C ALA A 74 -4.76 -20.80 19.48
N TRP A 75 -4.38 -21.34 18.31
CA TRP A 75 -3.93 -22.73 18.21
C TRP A 75 -2.61 -22.98 18.96
N GLU A 76 -1.63 -22.08 18.88
CA GLU A 76 -0.36 -22.24 19.59
C GLU A 76 -0.51 -21.99 21.11
N TYR A 77 -1.37 -21.05 21.55
CA TYR A 77 -1.70 -20.86 22.98
C TYR A 77 -2.47 -22.05 23.56
N LEU A 78 -3.46 -22.60 22.83
CA LEU A 78 -4.15 -23.83 23.23
C LEU A 78 -3.16 -24.99 23.37
N ARG A 79 -2.26 -25.17 22.39
CA ARG A 79 -1.20 -26.19 22.44
C ARG A 79 -0.31 -26.03 23.66
N TYR A 80 0.13 -24.81 23.95
CA TYR A 80 1.00 -24.53 25.10
C TYR A 80 0.30 -24.83 26.42
N ALA A 81 -0.94 -24.34 26.61
CA ALA A 81 -1.70 -24.54 27.84
C ALA A 81 -2.02 -26.03 28.10
N VAL A 82 -2.47 -26.77 27.08
CA VAL A 82 -2.72 -28.22 27.19
C VAL A 82 -1.42 -28.99 27.43
N LYS A 83 -0.28 -28.52 26.88
CA LYS A 83 1.04 -29.14 27.13
C LYS A 83 1.45 -29.03 28.60
N LEU A 84 1.22 -27.89 29.24
CA LEU A 84 1.52 -27.76 30.67
C LEU A 84 0.60 -28.65 31.53
N LEU A 85 -0.69 -28.77 31.19
CA LEU A 85 -1.60 -29.72 31.85
C LEU A 85 -1.13 -31.18 31.69
N ALA A 86 -0.72 -31.59 30.49
CA ALA A 86 -0.21 -32.94 30.24
C ALA A 86 1.11 -33.23 30.97
N LEU A 87 1.94 -32.22 31.24
CA LEU A 87 3.17 -32.33 32.02
C LEU A 87 2.93 -32.28 33.54
N GLY A 88 1.69 -32.09 34.00
CA GLY A 88 1.34 -32.05 35.41
C GLY A 88 1.74 -30.76 36.12
N ASP A 89 1.93 -29.66 35.38
CA ASP A 89 2.31 -28.36 35.94
C ASP A 89 1.20 -27.79 36.84
N ALA A 90 1.58 -27.34 38.04
CA ALA A 90 0.65 -26.76 39.01
C ALA A 90 0.10 -25.41 38.55
N ASP A 91 0.92 -24.60 37.87
CA ASP A 91 0.53 -23.26 37.41
C ASP A 91 -0.48 -23.34 36.24
N ALA A 92 -0.50 -24.45 35.50
CA ALA A 92 -1.48 -24.70 34.43
C ALA A 92 -2.89 -25.03 34.96
N ARG A 93 -2.97 -25.49 36.21
CA ARG A 93 -4.24 -25.77 36.92
C ARG A 93 -4.81 -24.52 37.60
N ASP A 94 -4.08 -23.41 37.64
CA ASP A 94 -4.60 -22.13 38.11
C ASP A 94 -5.65 -21.55 37.14
N ASN A 95 -6.48 -20.65 37.66
CA ASN A 95 -7.54 -19.96 36.94
C ASN A 95 -7.06 -19.28 35.66
N ALA A 96 -5.81 -18.80 35.61
CA ALA A 96 -5.21 -18.21 34.44
C ALA A 96 -5.07 -19.20 33.26
N GLY A 97 -4.52 -20.40 33.50
CA GLY A 97 -4.37 -21.43 32.47
C GLY A 97 -5.73 -21.92 31.94
N GLN A 98 -6.66 -22.19 32.85
CA GLN A 98 -8.03 -22.57 32.52
C GLN A 98 -8.83 -21.45 31.81
N SER A 99 -8.47 -20.17 32.04
CA SER A 99 -9.04 -19.04 31.29
C SER A 99 -8.54 -19.01 29.86
N GLU A 100 -7.24 -19.21 29.62
CA GLU A 100 -6.66 -19.14 28.27
C GLU A 100 -7.09 -20.31 27.37
N ILE A 101 -7.27 -21.51 27.93
CA ILE A 101 -7.86 -22.67 27.21
C ILE A 101 -9.28 -22.34 26.73
N ARG A 102 -10.16 -21.90 27.65
CA ARG A 102 -11.56 -21.56 27.32
C ARG A 102 -11.65 -20.41 26.31
N ARG A 103 -10.77 -19.40 26.43
CA ARG A 103 -10.65 -18.28 25.49
C ARG A 103 -10.22 -18.76 24.09
N SER A 104 -9.22 -19.63 24.02
CA SER A 104 -8.68 -20.15 22.75
C SER A 104 -9.70 -21.05 22.05
N LEU A 105 -10.31 -22.01 22.75
CA LEU A 105 -11.37 -22.86 22.21
C LEU A 105 -12.55 -22.04 21.66
N ARG A 106 -13.00 -21.02 22.40
CA ARG A 106 -14.10 -20.13 21.97
C ARG A 106 -13.76 -19.31 20.72
N ALA A 107 -12.53 -18.76 20.65
CA ALA A 107 -12.05 -18.05 19.48
C ALA A 107 -12.00 -18.97 18.24
N LEU A 108 -11.42 -20.15 18.39
CA LEU A 108 -11.34 -21.16 17.33
C LEU A 108 -12.72 -21.66 16.90
N GLN A 109 -13.66 -21.88 17.82
CA GLN A 109 -15.02 -22.29 17.49
C GLN A 109 -15.75 -21.24 16.64
N THR A 110 -15.41 -19.96 16.78
CA THR A 110 -15.94 -18.88 15.92
C THR A 110 -15.21 -18.83 14.57
N ILE A 111 -13.88 -18.97 14.57
CA ILE A 111 -13.03 -18.78 13.38
C ILE A 111 -13.08 -19.97 12.42
N GLU A 112 -13.00 -21.20 12.91
CA GLU A 112 -12.91 -22.42 12.10
C GLU A 112 -14.19 -22.69 11.27
N MET A 113 -15.28 -21.93 11.46
CA MET A 113 -16.42 -21.96 10.53
C MET A 113 -16.05 -21.50 9.12
N TYR A 114 -15.06 -20.61 9.01
CA TYR A 114 -14.70 -19.91 7.77
C TYR A 114 -13.46 -20.49 7.08
N TRP A 115 -12.93 -21.62 7.57
CA TRP A 115 -11.73 -22.30 7.09
C TRP A 115 -12.02 -23.78 6.82
N ALA A 116 -11.31 -24.37 5.86
CA ALA A 116 -11.39 -25.80 5.57
C ALA A 116 -10.45 -26.64 6.47
N GLY A 117 -10.55 -27.96 6.34
CA GLY A 117 -9.95 -28.93 7.24
C GLY A 117 -10.81 -29.16 8.48
N PHE A 118 -10.31 -28.73 9.65
CA PHE A 118 -10.79 -29.13 10.98
C PHE A 118 -12.23 -28.66 11.30
N GLY A 119 -12.53 -27.38 11.09
CA GLY A 119 -13.86 -26.85 11.35
C GLY A 119 -14.30 -26.86 12.83
N GLN A 120 -15.53 -26.41 13.08
CA GLN A 120 -16.07 -26.26 14.43
C GLN A 120 -16.20 -27.59 15.20
N ARG A 121 -16.46 -28.71 14.52
CA ARG A 121 -16.61 -30.05 15.12
C ARG A 121 -15.30 -30.54 15.74
N TYR A 122 -14.18 -30.32 15.06
CA TYR A 122 -12.86 -30.74 15.55
C TYR A 122 -12.40 -29.92 16.76
N VAL A 123 -12.70 -28.60 16.78
CA VAL A 123 -12.47 -27.75 17.96
C VAL A 123 -13.30 -28.23 19.16
N ALA A 124 -14.58 -28.56 18.93
CA ALA A 124 -15.44 -29.11 19.98
C ALA A 124 -14.91 -30.45 20.53
N ALA A 125 -14.50 -31.37 19.65
CA ALA A 125 -13.92 -32.65 20.04
C ALA A 125 -12.57 -32.52 20.79
N ILE A 126 -11.79 -31.47 20.54
CA ILE A 126 -10.60 -31.15 21.37
C ILE A 126 -11.03 -30.61 22.75
N GLY A 127 -12.08 -29.80 22.81
CA GLY A 127 -12.68 -29.36 24.07
C GLY A 127 -13.15 -30.54 24.93
N GLU A 128 -13.88 -31.49 24.34
CA GLU A 128 -14.35 -32.72 24.99
C GLU A 128 -13.20 -33.56 25.55
N LEU A 129 -12.10 -33.72 24.80
CA LEU A 129 -10.89 -34.41 25.29
C LEU A 129 -10.22 -33.68 26.48
N ILE A 130 -10.20 -32.35 26.46
CA ILE A 130 -9.63 -31.55 27.56
C ILE A 130 -10.53 -31.65 28.82
N GLU A 131 -11.85 -31.66 28.65
CA GLU A 131 -12.82 -31.88 29.73
C GLU A 131 -12.75 -33.32 30.30
N ALA A 132 -12.39 -34.30 29.49
CA ALA A 132 -12.15 -35.70 29.88
C ALA A 132 -10.75 -35.97 30.49
N GLU A 133 -9.92 -34.94 30.65
CA GLU A 133 -8.50 -35.02 31.06
C GLU A 133 -7.58 -35.82 30.10
N GLU A 134 -8.00 -36.08 28.86
CA GLU A 134 -7.24 -36.77 27.81
C GLU A 134 -6.22 -35.85 27.10
N TYR A 135 -5.38 -35.17 27.87
CA TYR A 135 -4.52 -34.08 27.40
C TYR A 135 -3.49 -34.49 26.33
N LEU A 136 -3.00 -35.74 26.34
CA LEU A 136 -2.05 -36.23 25.33
C LEU A 136 -2.74 -36.35 23.95
N THR A 137 -3.90 -37.00 23.90
CA THR A 137 -4.69 -37.13 22.67
C THR A 137 -5.17 -35.77 22.15
N ALA A 138 -5.49 -34.83 23.05
CA ALA A 138 -5.75 -33.43 22.66
C ALA A 138 -4.52 -32.75 22.04
N LEU A 139 -3.31 -32.97 22.59
CA LEU A 139 -2.05 -32.43 22.06
C LEU A 139 -1.71 -32.97 20.68
N ASP A 140 -1.93 -34.25 20.43
CA ASP A 140 -1.64 -34.87 19.13
C ASP A 140 -2.55 -34.27 18.04
N ARG A 141 -3.85 -34.11 18.34
CA ARG A 141 -4.82 -33.42 17.47
C ARG A 141 -4.42 -31.97 17.20
N ILE A 142 -4.05 -31.20 18.24
CA ILE A 142 -3.55 -29.82 18.06
C ILE A 142 -2.22 -29.80 17.28
N GLY A 143 -1.38 -30.81 17.45
CA GLY A 143 -0.12 -31.01 16.71
C GLY A 143 -0.35 -31.15 15.21
N ALA A 144 -1.30 -32.01 14.81
CA ALA A 144 -1.71 -32.18 13.41
C ALA A 144 -2.24 -30.88 12.79
N VAL A 145 -3.02 -30.08 13.54
CA VAL A 145 -3.44 -28.74 13.11
C VAL A 145 -2.25 -27.83 12.84
N MET A 146 -1.32 -27.73 13.80
CA MET A 146 -0.15 -26.89 13.67
C MET A 146 0.78 -27.32 12.53
N GLN A 147 0.90 -28.62 12.25
CA GLN A 147 1.65 -29.13 11.11
C GLN A 147 0.98 -28.76 9.79
N ARG A 148 -0.34 -28.96 9.66
CA ARG A 148 -1.11 -28.59 8.46
C ARG A 148 -1.06 -27.08 8.18
N MET A 149 -1.14 -26.24 9.22
CA MET A 149 -1.02 -24.79 9.09
C MET A 149 0.39 -24.33 8.67
N ARG A 150 1.45 -25.09 9.00
CA ARG A 150 2.82 -24.84 8.54
C ARG A 150 3.09 -25.40 7.14
N GLY A 151 2.40 -26.49 6.77
CA GLY A 151 2.66 -27.30 5.56
C GLY A 151 2.00 -26.84 4.26
N ALA A 152 1.43 -25.63 4.18
CA ALA A 152 0.83 -25.11 2.95
C ALA A 152 1.83 -24.93 1.77
N GLY A 153 3.13 -25.06 2.02
CA GLY A 153 4.15 -25.22 0.99
C GLY A 153 5.13 -26.35 1.34
N SER A 154 4.95 -27.53 0.71
CA SER A 154 5.90 -28.64 0.56
C SER A 154 6.69 -29.09 1.81
N LEU A 155 6.27 -30.21 2.41
CA LEU A 155 7.09 -30.97 3.37
C LEU A 155 7.46 -32.35 2.80
N ASP A 156 8.69 -32.48 2.31
CA ASP A 156 9.42 -33.75 2.41
C ASP A 156 9.94 -33.90 3.85
N SER A 157 10.06 -35.14 4.33
CA SER A 157 10.65 -35.55 5.62
C SER A 157 9.89 -35.27 6.94
N ILE A 158 8.79 -36.00 7.19
CA ILE A 158 8.48 -36.64 8.50
C ILE A 158 7.89 -38.04 8.20
N ASP A 159 8.11 -39.03 9.08
CA ASP A 159 7.61 -40.40 8.93
C ASP A 159 6.08 -40.48 8.78
N ARG A 160 5.62 -41.39 7.91
CA ARG A 160 4.21 -41.46 7.45
C ARG A 160 3.27 -42.29 8.32
N ASP A 161 3.79 -43.09 9.26
CA ASP A 161 3.00 -44.16 9.87
C ASP A 161 2.21 -43.74 11.13
N GLU A 162 2.58 -42.64 11.81
CA GLU A 162 1.96 -42.24 13.09
C GLU A 162 0.65 -41.42 12.97
N LEU A 163 0.32 -40.88 11.78
CA LEU A 163 -0.86 -40.03 11.57
C LEU A 163 -2.17 -40.81 11.28
N THR A 164 -2.16 -42.14 11.46
CA THR A 164 -3.22 -43.05 10.96
C THR A 164 -4.34 -43.37 11.94
N THR A 165 -4.46 -42.67 13.08
CA THR A 165 -5.51 -42.93 14.08
C THR A 165 -6.85 -42.27 13.71
N GLU A 166 -7.91 -43.07 13.72
CA GLU A 166 -9.27 -42.72 13.25
C GLU A 166 -9.80 -41.38 13.80
N LEU A 167 -9.79 -40.36 12.95
CA LEU A 167 -10.45 -39.07 13.19
C LEU A 167 -11.89 -39.11 12.65
N PRO A 168 -12.93 -38.76 13.43
CA PRO A 168 -14.33 -38.90 13.01
C PRO A 168 -14.79 -38.09 11.78
N ASP A 169 -13.99 -37.15 11.30
CA ASP A 169 -14.31 -36.19 10.24
C ASP A 169 -13.12 -35.94 9.27
N ASP A 170 -12.06 -36.77 9.25
CA ASP A 170 -10.90 -36.53 8.36
C ASP A 170 -11.23 -36.84 6.88
N PRO A 171 -11.13 -35.85 5.98
CA PRO A 171 -11.46 -36.02 4.56
C PRO A 171 -10.35 -36.65 3.71
N GLU A 172 -9.18 -36.96 4.28
CA GLU A 172 -8.00 -37.33 3.50
C GLU A 172 -7.84 -38.84 3.32
N THR A 173 -7.68 -39.27 2.06
CA THR A 173 -7.16 -40.61 1.77
C THR A 173 -5.65 -40.65 2.02
N PRO A 174 -5.05 -41.83 2.26
CA PRO A 174 -3.58 -41.97 2.31
C PRO A 174 -2.85 -41.42 1.06
N GLU A 175 -3.55 -41.35 -0.08
CA GLU A 175 -3.06 -40.79 -1.35
C GLU A 175 -3.08 -39.24 -1.39
N ASP A 176 -3.96 -38.59 -0.61
CA ASP A 176 -4.02 -37.13 -0.44
C ASP A 176 -2.92 -36.60 0.50
N LEU A 177 -2.48 -37.43 1.46
CA LEU A 177 -1.33 -37.17 2.35
C LEU A 177 0.03 -37.37 1.65
N GLY A 178 0.11 -38.29 0.68
CA GLY A 178 1.39 -38.75 0.13
C GLY A 178 1.97 -37.96 -1.06
N GLY A 179 1.26 -36.98 -1.63
CA GLY A 179 1.47 -36.56 -3.03
C GLY A 179 2.01 -35.16 -3.31
N GLY A 180 2.26 -34.30 -2.32
CA GLY A 180 2.81 -32.93 -2.55
C GLY A 180 1.93 -32.00 -3.41
N ARG A 181 0.66 -32.36 -3.65
CA ARG A 181 -0.29 -31.63 -4.50
C ARG A 181 -0.67 -30.28 -3.87
N HIS A 182 -0.79 -29.23 -4.68
CA HIS A 182 -1.20 -27.91 -4.22
C HIS A 182 -2.65 -27.93 -3.73
N ARG A 183 -2.93 -27.30 -2.58
CA ARG A 183 -4.25 -27.27 -1.93
C ARG A 183 -4.87 -25.87 -2.02
N PHE A 184 -6.18 -25.79 -2.20
CA PHE A 184 -6.95 -24.53 -2.13
C PHE A 184 -8.34 -24.74 -1.53
N GLU A 185 -9.05 -23.66 -1.20
CA GLU A 185 -10.38 -23.74 -0.61
C GLU A 185 -11.44 -23.16 -1.55
N VAL A 186 -12.64 -23.77 -1.51
CA VAL A 186 -13.82 -23.36 -2.28
C VAL A 186 -14.91 -22.97 -1.31
N LEU A 187 -15.30 -21.69 -1.35
CA LEU A 187 -16.43 -21.17 -0.58
C LEU A 187 -17.73 -21.65 -1.22
N VAL A 188 -18.63 -22.25 -0.44
CA VAL A 188 -19.97 -22.66 -0.88
C VAL A 188 -20.99 -21.91 -0.04
N VAL A 189 -21.85 -21.13 -0.69
CA VAL A 189 -22.86 -20.31 -0.03
C VAL A 189 -24.23 -20.95 -0.21
N ASP A 190 -24.70 -21.69 0.80
CA ASP A 190 -26.02 -22.32 0.84
C ASP A 190 -26.44 -22.66 2.28
N GLU A 191 -27.73 -22.51 2.61
CA GLU A 191 -28.25 -22.99 3.91
C GLU A 191 -28.62 -24.48 3.80
N MET A 192 -27.81 -25.34 4.41
CA MET A 192 -27.88 -26.80 4.29
C MET A 192 -27.88 -27.49 5.65
N SER A 193 -28.52 -28.67 5.75
CA SER A 193 -28.45 -29.50 6.97
C SER A 193 -27.02 -30.02 7.21
N ALA A 194 -26.72 -30.55 8.40
CA ALA A 194 -25.44 -31.23 8.65
C ALA A 194 -25.23 -32.40 7.67
N THR A 195 -26.22 -33.28 7.55
CA THR A 195 -26.21 -34.43 6.65
C THR A 195 -25.98 -34.06 5.18
N ASP A 196 -26.64 -33.00 4.69
CA ASP A 196 -26.45 -32.56 3.30
C ASP A 196 -25.05 -31.97 3.05
N ARG A 197 -24.46 -31.31 4.05
CA ARG A 197 -23.10 -30.75 3.97
C ARG A 197 -22.06 -31.86 3.93
N ASP A 198 -22.21 -32.87 4.79
CA ASP A 198 -21.30 -34.01 4.85
C ASP A 198 -21.41 -34.87 3.57
N ALA A 199 -22.63 -35.07 3.06
CA ALA A 199 -22.86 -35.72 1.76
C ALA A 199 -22.21 -34.95 0.60
N LEU A 200 -22.36 -33.61 0.53
CA LEU A 200 -21.73 -32.78 -0.50
C LEU A 200 -20.19 -32.84 -0.44
N LYS A 201 -19.61 -32.80 0.76
CA LYS A 201 -18.18 -32.96 0.98
C LYS A 201 -17.69 -34.31 0.46
N ALA A 202 -18.29 -35.41 0.92
CA ALA A 202 -17.91 -36.77 0.55
C ALA A 202 -18.02 -37.03 -0.95
N GLU A 203 -19.03 -36.47 -1.62
CA GLU A 203 -19.22 -36.60 -3.06
C GLU A 203 -18.18 -35.80 -3.87
N MET A 204 -17.85 -34.58 -3.45
CA MET A 204 -16.79 -33.78 -4.08
C MET A 204 -15.41 -34.40 -3.89
N MET A 205 -15.18 -35.10 -2.77
CA MET A 205 -13.95 -35.88 -2.52
C MET A 205 -13.86 -37.10 -3.45
N ARG A 206 -14.95 -37.84 -3.66
CA ARG A 206 -15.00 -39.01 -4.57
C ARG A 206 -14.74 -38.67 -6.04
N MET A 207 -14.84 -37.41 -6.45
CA MET A 207 -14.51 -36.97 -7.81
C MET A 207 -13.02 -36.67 -8.01
N ARG A 208 -12.22 -36.54 -6.93
CA ARG A 208 -10.77 -36.31 -7.02
C ARG A 208 -10.10 -37.50 -7.72
N ALA A 209 -9.25 -37.23 -8.69
CA ALA A 209 -8.41 -38.23 -9.35
C ALA A 209 -6.96 -38.17 -8.85
N PRO A 210 -6.23 -39.29 -8.81
CA PRO A 210 -4.78 -39.28 -8.49
C PRO A 210 -3.93 -38.42 -9.43
N GLY A 211 -4.41 -38.15 -10.65
CA GLY A 211 -3.77 -37.27 -11.63
C GLY A 211 -4.06 -35.78 -11.48
N ASP A 212 -4.89 -35.36 -10.51
CA ASP A 212 -5.24 -33.95 -10.32
C ASP A 212 -4.05 -33.15 -9.78
N GLN A 213 -3.67 -32.09 -10.48
CA GLN A 213 -2.59 -31.18 -10.07
C GLN A 213 -2.91 -30.43 -8.76
N PHE A 214 -4.20 -30.22 -8.46
CA PHE A 214 -4.68 -29.47 -7.31
C PHE A 214 -5.75 -30.26 -6.56
N ILE A 215 -5.77 -30.14 -5.24
CA ILE A 215 -6.84 -30.63 -4.36
C ILE A 215 -7.57 -29.42 -3.80
N TYR A 216 -8.89 -29.53 -3.60
CA TYR A 216 -9.66 -28.50 -2.93
C TYR A 216 -10.59 -29.03 -1.85
N GLU A 217 -10.86 -28.17 -0.87
CA GLU A 217 -11.75 -28.43 0.25
C GLU A 217 -12.89 -27.39 0.30
N LEU A 218 -13.99 -27.72 0.98
CA LEU A 218 -15.20 -26.89 0.99
C LEU A 218 -15.35 -26.13 2.30
N VAL A 219 -15.43 -24.80 2.21
CA VAL A 219 -15.89 -23.91 3.28
C VAL A 219 -17.38 -23.64 3.03
N ILE A 220 -18.28 -24.22 3.81
CA ILE A 220 -19.74 -24.12 3.57
C ILE A 220 -20.39 -23.17 4.57
N VAL A 221 -20.93 -22.06 4.08
CA VAL A 221 -21.53 -20.98 4.89
C VAL A 221 -23.02 -20.75 4.57
N PRO A 222 -23.87 -20.47 5.58
CA PRO A 222 -25.32 -20.42 5.41
C PRO A 222 -25.86 -19.05 4.97
N SER A 223 -25.03 -17.99 4.98
CA SER A 223 -25.48 -16.62 4.73
C SER A 223 -24.53 -15.80 3.86
N ALA A 224 -25.07 -14.70 3.30
CA ALA A 224 -24.31 -13.72 2.55
C ALA A 224 -23.28 -12.98 3.41
N GLU A 225 -23.62 -12.61 4.65
CA GLU A 225 -22.66 -12.01 5.59
C GLU A 225 -21.53 -12.98 5.94
N ASP A 226 -21.82 -14.26 6.13
CA ASP A 226 -20.80 -15.28 6.39
C ASP A 226 -19.88 -15.50 5.18
N ALA A 227 -20.42 -15.43 3.96
CA ALA A 227 -19.63 -15.53 2.73
C ALA A 227 -18.67 -14.35 2.55
N LEU A 228 -19.13 -13.13 2.85
CA LEU A 228 -18.28 -11.94 2.81
C LEU A 228 -17.25 -11.95 3.94
N ALA A 229 -17.62 -12.40 5.14
CA ALA A 229 -16.69 -12.60 6.25
C ALA A 229 -15.59 -13.59 5.87
N ALA A 230 -15.94 -14.75 5.30
CA ALA A 230 -14.98 -15.74 4.80
C ALA A 230 -14.00 -15.13 3.78
N ALA A 231 -14.52 -14.44 2.77
CA ALA A 231 -13.70 -13.84 1.70
C ALA A 231 -12.73 -12.74 2.19
N LEU A 232 -13.07 -12.03 3.28
CA LEU A 232 -12.22 -11.02 3.93
C LEU A 232 -11.23 -11.57 4.95
N THR A 233 -11.34 -12.84 5.36
CA THR A 233 -10.59 -13.37 6.52
C THR A 233 -9.82 -14.66 6.23
N ASN A 234 -10.25 -15.43 5.23
CA ASN A 234 -9.59 -16.64 4.78
C ASN A 234 -8.97 -16.41 3.38
N PRO A 235 -7.62 -16.34 3.28
CA PRO A 235 -6.92 -16.20 2.01
C PRO A 235 -6.90 -17.47 1.15
N ASN A 236 -7.05 -18.65 1.74
CA ASN A 236 -6.97 -19.94 1.03
C ASN A 236 -8.16 -20.14 0.07
N ILE A 237 -9.25 -19.38 0.24
CA ILE A 237 -10.37 -19.37 -0.69
C ILE A 237 -9.90 -18.82 -2.03
N GLN A 238 -10.05 -19.63 -3.09
CA GLN A 238 -9.66 -19.27 -4.47
C GLN A 238 -10.85 -19.32 -5.45
N ALA A 239 -12.00 -19.85 -5.03
CA ALA A 239 -13.24 -19.84 -5.81
C ALA A 239 -14.47 -19.81 -4.89
N CYS A 240 -15.60 -19.31 -5.42
CA CYS A 240 -16.87 -19.28 -4.71
C CYS A 240 -18.00 -19.90 -5.55
N VAL A 241 -18.76 -20.81 -4.95
CA VAL A 241 -19.95 -21.45 -5.51
C VAL A 241 -21.18 -20.95 -4.75
N ILE A 242 -21.98 -20.12 -5.41
CA ILE A 242 -23.21 -19.58 -4.85
C ILE A 242 -24.37 -20.53 -5.20
N ARG A 243 -25.25 -20.80 -4.23
CA ARG A 243 -26.51 -21.54 -4.42
C ARG A 243 -27.67 -20.70 -3.87
N PRO A 244 -28.82 -20.54 -4.55
CA PRO A 244 -29.85 -19.57 -4.14
C PRO A 244 -30.52 -19.75 -2.76
N GLY A 245 -30.18 -20.80 -2.00
CA GLY A 245 -30.80 -21.16 -0.71
C GLY A 245 -30.25 -20.43 0.51
N PHE A 246 -29.30 -19.51 0.37
CA PHE A 246 -28.70 -18.79 1.51
C PHE A 246 -29.59 -17.69 2.10
N SER A 247 -29.37 -17.42 3.40
CA SER A 247 -29.96 -16.30 4.14
C SER A 247 -29.10 -15.01 4.03
N THR A 248 -29.65 -13.83 4.27
CA THR A 248 -28.85 -12.59 4.15
C THR A 248 -27.95 -12.33 5.36
N ARG A 249 -28.46 -12.56 6.57
CA ARG A 249 -27.75 -12.25 7.83
C ARG A 249 -27.05 -13.47 8.40
N SER A 250 -25.88 -13.27 8.99
CA SER A 250 -25.19 -14.30 9.76
C SER A 250 -25.97 -14.64 11.04
N ARG A 251 -25.86 -15.91 11.46
CA ARG A 251 -26.29 -16.36 12.80
C ARG A 251 -25.15 -16.32 13.82
N GLN A 252 -23.92 -16.05 13.38
CA GLN A 252 -22.73 -16.02 14.24
C GLN A 252 -22.50 -14.64 14.87
N PRO A 253 -21.83 -14.57 16.03
CA PRO A 253 -21.37 -13.31 16.59
C PRO A 253 -20.22 -12.73 15.75
N LEU A 254 -20.57 -11.86 14.81
CA LEU A 254 -19.59 -11.06 14.05
C LEU A 254 -19.18 -9.81 14.86
N SER A 255 -17.89 -9.48 14.85
CA SER A 255 -17.42 -8.29 15.56
C SER A 255 -18.02 -7.00 15.00
N ARG A 256 -17.97 -5.94 15.83
CA ARG A 256 -18.45 -4.62 15.41
C ARG A 256 -17.69 -4.12 14.17
N ASP A 257 -16.36 -4.19 14.20
CA ASP A 257 -15.50 -3.79 13.08
C ASP A 257 -15.77 -4.61 11.81
N LEU A 258 -15.92 -5.93 11.94
CA LEU A 258 -16.26 -6.77 10.79
C LEU A 258 -17.64 -6.44 10.22
N ARG A 259 -18.67 -6.26 11.05
CA ARG A 259 -20.02 -5.86 10.57
C ARG A 259 -20.04 -4.49 9.90
N GLU A 260 -19.30 -3.52 10.43
CA GLU A 260 -19.15 -2.20 9.80
C GLU A 260 -18.37 -2.32 8.47
N THR A 261 -17.33 -3.15 8.41
CA THR A 261 -16.58 -3.46 7.18
C THR A 261 -17.48 -4.10 6.11
N LEU A 262 -18.29 -5.08 6.48
CA LEU A 262 -19.25 -5.74 5.57
C LEU A 262 -20.27 -4.75 5.00
N ALA A 263 -20.74 -3.80 5.82
CA ALA A 263 -21.68 -2.76 5.38
C ALA A 263 -21.04 -1.79 4.38
N LEU A 264 -19.79 -1.37 4.63
CA LEU A 264 -19.03 -0.51 3.71
C LEU A 264 -18.76 -1.21 2.37
N ALA A 265 -18.26 -2.44 2.41
CA ALA A 265 -18.00 -3.24 1.22
C ALA A 265 -19.26 -3.45 0.36
N ALA A 266 -20.41 -3.72 0.99
CA ALA A 266 -21.69 -3.86 0.29
C ALA A 266 -22.21 -2.53 -0.28
N ALA A 267 -22.03 -1.41 0.43
CA ALA A 267 -22.44 -0.09 -0.04
C ALA A 267 -21.66 0.34 -1.29
N GLU A 268 -20.33 0.18 -1.31
CA GLU A 268 -19.47 0.55 -2.43
C GLU A 268 -19.69 -0.30 -3.69
N ASN A 269 -20.10 -1.56 -3.52
CA ASN A 269 -20.21 -2.53 -4.62
C ASN A 269 -21.67 -2.82 -5.04
N THR A 270 -22.66 -2.15 -4.45
CA THR A 270 -24.06 -2.26 -4.91
C THR A 270 -24.18 -1.59 -6.29
N SER A 271 -24.23 -2.40 -7.34
CA SER A 271 -24.38 -1.92 -8.71
C SER A 271 -25.72 -1.19 -8.90
N GLN A 272 -25.72 0.00 -9.52
CA GLN A 272 -26.97 0.68 -9.88
C GLN A 272 -27.73 -0.04 -11.02
N ASP A 273 -27.01 -0.81 -11.83
CA ASP A 273 -27.58 -1.79 -12.76
C ASP A 273 -28.43 -2.87 -12.06
N ALA A 274 -28.38 -2.98 -10.72
CA ALA A 274 -29.31 -3.79 -9.94
C ALA A 274 -30.76 -3.24 -9.93
N ARG A 275 -31.06 -2.15 -10.66
CA ARG A 275 -32.39 -1.91 -11.26
C ARG A 275 -32.68 -2.89 -12.43
N SER A 276 -32.28 -4.14 -12.27
CA SER A 276 -32.69 -5.23 -13.15
C SER A 276 -34.21 -5.25 -13.22
N THR A 277 -34.75 -5.42 -14.42
CA THR A 277 -36.19 -5.60 -14.68
C THR A 277 -36.76 -6.88 -14.07
N THR A 278 -35.94 -7.70 -13.39
CA THR A 278 -36.38 -8.91 -12.68
C THR A 278 -36.97 -8.59 -11.29
N ALA A 279 -38.24 -8.96 -11.11
CA ALA A 279 -39.00 -8.74 -9.88
C ALA A 279 -38.66 -9.73 -8.73
N LEU A 280 -37.78 -10.71 -8.96
CA LEU A 280 -37.50 -11.80 -8.01
C LEU A 280 -36.40 -11.42 -7.01
N SER A 281 -36.79 -11.27 -5.74
CA SER A 281 -35.88 -10.90 -4.64
C SER A 281 -34.73 -11.89 -4.40
N SER A 282 -34.88 -13.16 -4.78
CA SER A 282 -33.83 -14.18 -4.72
C SER A 282 -32.67 -13.88 -5.69
N VAL A 283 -32.99 -13.47 -6.92
CA VAL A 283 -32.00 -13.12 -7.95
C VAL A 283 -31.21 -11.89 -7.54
N GLN A 284 -31.91 -10.89 -7.00
CA GLN A 284 -31.29 -9.67 -6.47
C GLN A 284 -30.32 -9.95 -5.32
N ARG A 285 -30.63 -10.91 -4.41
CA ARG A 285 -29.68 -11.34 -3.36
C ARG A 285 -28.43 -11.98 -3.94
N VAL A 286 -28.57 -12.89 -4.90
CA VAL A 286 -27.45 -13.56 -5.59
C VAL A 286 -26.55 -12.53 -6.28
N MET A 287 -27.13 -11.57 -7.01
CA MET A 287 -26.38 -10.55 -7.71
C MET A 287 -25.65 -9.59 -6.77
N ARG A 288 -26.28 -9.11 -5.69
CA ARG A 288 -25.63 -8.24 -4.70
C ARG A 288 -24.45 -8.93 -4.01
N LEU A 289 -24.59 -10.20 -3.65
CA LEU A 289 -23.49 -10.98 -3.08
C LEU A 289 -22.35 -11.14 -4.10
N ALA A 290 -22.66 -11.46 -5.36
CA ALA A 290 -21.67 -11.64 -6.41
C ALA A 290 -20.92 -10.33 -6.77
N ASP A 291 -21.63 -9.20 -6.88
CA ASP A 291 -21.01 -7.89 -7.08
C ASP A 291 -20.10 -7.51 -5.90
N THR A 292 -20.54 -7.76 -4.66
CA THR A 292 -19.74 -7.46 -3.46
C THR A 292 -18.49 -8.34 -3.37
N LEU A 293 -18.61 -9.66 -3.58
CA LEU A 293 -17.47 -10.59 -3.62
C LEU A 293 -16.45 -10.20 -4.69
N ALA A 294 -16.91 -9.92 -5.92
CA ALA A 294 -16.05 -9.47 -7.01
C ALA A 294 -15.44 -8.07 -6.77
N GLY A 295 -16.02 -7.28 -5.86
CA GLY A 295 -15.46 -6.03 -5.35
C GLY A 295 -14.31 -6.26 -4.37
N ILE A 296 -14.52 -7.09 -3.35
CA ILE A 296 -13.54 -7.31 -2.28
C ILE A 296 -12.39 -8.24 -2.67
N ARG A 297 -12.63 -9.24 -3.53
CA ARG A 297 -11.66 -10.24 -3.96
C ARG A 297 -11.87 -10.56 -5.47
N PRO A 298 -11.50 -9.65 -6.41
CA PRO A 298 -11.74 -9.78 -7.85
C PRO A 298 -10.99 -10.94 -8.52
N GLU A 299 -10.01 -11.52 -7.85
CA GLU A 299 -9.31 -12.72 -8.27
C GLU A 299 -10.22 -13.96 -8.18
N LEU A 300 -11.16 -14.01 -7.23
CA LEU A 300 -12.05 -15.15 -7.02
C LEU A 300 -13.03 -15.33 -8.18
N ASP A 301 -13.06 -16.54 -8.74
CA ASP A 301 -14.08 -16.90 -9.72
C ASP A 301 -15.38 -17.32 -9.04
N LEU A 302 -16.46 -16.69 -9.48
CA LEU A 302 -17.81 -16.92 -8.99
C LEU A 302 -18.52 -17.89 -9.93
N TYR A 303 -19.06 -18.96 -9.35
CA TYR A 303 -19.90 -19.96 -10.01
C TYR A 303 -21.27 -19.96 -9.35
N LEU A 304 -22.32 -20.24 -10.14
CA LEU A 304 -23.68 -20.36 -9.63
C LEU A 304 -24.21 -21.77 -9.89
N VAL A 305 -24.77 -22.40 -8.87
CA VAL A 305 -25.45 -23.70 -8.99
C VAL A 305 -26.93 -23.49 -8.69
N ALA A 306 -27.77 -23.64 -9.72
CA ALA A 306 -29.19 -23.34 -9.70
C ALA A 306 -30.08 -24.57 -9.99
N GLY A 307 -31.38 -24.43 -9.79
CA GLY A 307 -32.40 -25.42 -10.15
C GLY A 307 -33.02 -25.14 -11.52
N ALA A 308 -34.31 -25.44 -11.68
CA ALA A 308 -35.09 -25.06 -12.86
C ALA A 308 -35.15 -23.52 -13.04
N HIS A 309 -35.42 -23.07 -14.27
CA HIS A 309 -35.31 -21.67 -14.74
C HIS A 309 -33.87 -21.14 -14.79
N ILE A 310 -32.91 -22.00 -15.14
CA ILE A 310 -31.50 -21.60 -15.32
C ILE A 310 -31.33 -20.65 -16.51
N GLU A 311 -32.21 -20.74 -17.51
CA GLU A 311 -32.23 -19.94 -18.74
C GLU A 311 -32.71 -18.50 -18.47
N ASP A 312 -33.85 -18.37 -17.79
CA ASP A 312 -34.40 -17.08 -17.34
C ASP A 312 -33.41 -16.36 -16.41
N LEU A 313 -32.75 -17.14 -15.56
CA LEU A 313 -31.73 -16.64 -14.65
C LEU A 313 -30.47 -16.22 -15.43
N ALA A 314 -29.93 -17.06 -16.33
CA ALA A 314 -28.74 -16.76 -17.12
C ALA A 314 -28.88 -15.52 -18.02
N GLY A 315 -30.09 -15.20 -18.49
CA GLY A 315 -30.36 -13.95 -19.21
C GLY A 315 -30.29 -12.69 -18.33
N ALA A 316 -30.54 -12.82 -17.02
CA ALA A 316 -30.55 -11.72 -16.05
C ALA A 316 -29.28 -11.62 -15.18
N LEU A 317 -28.57 -12.73 -14.99
CA LEU A 317 -27.28 -12.78 -14.32
C LEU A 317 -26.24 -12.10 -15.21
N THR A 318 -25.73 -10.96 -14.76
CA THR A 318 -24.73 -10.20 -15.54
C THR A 318 -23.37 -10.92 -15.56
N ARG A 319 -22.38 -10.30 -16.22
CA ARG A 319 -21.02 -10.79 -16.54
C ARG A 319 -20.12 -11.19 -15.34
N ARG A 320 -20.68 -11.46 -14.16
CA ARG A 320 -19.97 -11.79 -12.91
C ARG A 320 -19.69 -13.28 -12.75
N PHE A 321 -20.65 -14.12 -13.12
CA PHE A 321 -20.49 -15.57 -13.00
C PHE A 321 -19.69 -16.12 -14.18
N ARG A 322 -18.67 -16.92 -13.89
CA ARG A 322 -17.83 -17.54 -14.92
C ARG A 322 -18.56 -18.67 -15.65
N ARG A 323 -19.41 -19.41 -14.92
CA ARG A 323 -20.33 -20.42 -15.46
C ARG A 323 -21.49 -20.65 -14.48
N VAL A 324 -22.65 -21.00 -15.02
CA VAL A 324 -23.82 -21.45 -14.27
C VAL A 324 -24.01 -22.94 -14.52
N PHE A 325 -24.38 -23.68 -13.48
CA PHE A 325 -24.55 -25.13 -13.48
C PHE A 325 -25.91 -25.52 -12.90
N ARG A 326 -26.47 -26.64 -13.34
CA ARG A 326 -27.55 -27.32 -12.62
C ARG A 326 -27.01 -28.05 -11.40
N ARG A 327 -27.88 -28.40 -10.45
CA ARG A 327 -27.54 -29.21 -9.27
C ARG A 327 -26.94 -30.59 -9.60
N GLU A 328 -27.23 -31.11 -10.80
CA GLU A 328 -26.75 -32.40 -11.33
C GLU A 328 -25.34 -32.29 -11.96
N ASP A 329 -24.91 -31.12 -12.42
CA ASP A 329 -23.68 -30.92 -13.24
C ASP A 329 -22.38 -30.89 -12.39
N ARG A 330 -22.28 -31.76 -11.39
CA ARG A 330 -21.25 -31.72 -10.35
C ARG A 330 -19.84 -32.00 -10.88
N LEU A 331 -19.72 -32.93 -11.83
CA LEU A 331 -18.46 -33.21 -12.52
C LEU A 331 -17.97 -32.00 -13.33
N GLU A 332 -18.87 -31.32 -14.05
CA GLU A 332 -18.55 -30.12 -14.83
C GLU A 332 -18.13 -28.95 -13.93
N LEU A 333 -18.74 -28.81 -12.73
CA LEU A 333 -18.29 -27.86 -11.72
C LEU A 333 -16.88 -28.19 -11.21
N HIS A 334 -16.64 -29.45 -10.81
CA HIS A 334 -15.34 -29.93 -10.35
C HIS A 334 -14.22 -29.66 -11.37
N LEU A 335 -14.42 -30.07 -12.63
CA LEU A 335 -13.47 -29.83 -13.72
C LEU A 335 -13.28 -28.33 -14.00
N SER A 336 -14.33 -27.51 -13.85
CA SER A 336 -14.24 -26.06 -14.03
C SER A 336 -13.44 -25.36 -12.93
N LEU A 337 -13.50 -25.86 -11.69
CA LEU A 337 -12.69 -25.39 -10.56
C LEU A 337 -11.20 -25.71 -10.79
N LEU A 338 -10.87 -26.97 -11.05
CA LEU A 338 -9.48 -27.40 -11.28
C LEU A 338 -8.84 -26.69 -12.49
N ARG A 339 -9.55 -26.66 -13.63
CA ARG A 339 -9.11 -25.95 -14.84
C ARG A 339 -8.88 -24.46 -14.57
N ARG A 340 -9.60 -23.86 -13.63
CA ARG A 340 -9.42 -22.45 -13.31
C ARG A 340 -8.16 -22.21 -12.49
N ILE A 341 -7.95 -22.93 -11.40
CA ILE A 341 -6.74 -22.76 -10.58
C ILE A 341 -5.49 -23.06 -11.41
N SER A 342 -5.54 -24.10 -12.27
CA SER A 342 -4.47 -24.37 -13.25
C SER A 342 -4.18 -23.17 -14.17
N HIS A 343 -5.19 -22.45 -14.66
CA HIS A 343 -5.00 -21.23 -15.46
C HIS A 343 -4.37 -20.05 -14.68
N LEU A 344 -4.66 -19.91 -13.39
CA LEU A 344 -4.05 -18.85 -12.56
C LEU A 344 -2.60 -19.21 -12.17
N TYR A 345 -2.38 -20.49 -11.91
CA TYR A 345 -1.09 -21.10 -11.58
C TYR A 345 -0.13 -21.23 -12.78
N ASP A 346 -0.63 -21.19 -14.00
CA ASP A 346 0.19 -21.26 -15.21
C ASP A 346 1.20 -20.10 -15.26
N THR A 347 2.45 -20.40 -15.61
CA THR A 347 3.57 -19.46 -15.78
C THR A 347 4.20 -19.71 -17.14
N PRO A 348 3.53 -19.29 -18.23
CA PRO A 348 3.83 -19.78 -19.58
C PRO A 348 5.24 -19.44 -20.05
N PHE A 349 5.83 -18.33 -19.59
CA PHE A 349 7.18 -17.97 -19.98
C PHE A 349 8.23 -18.71 -19.13
N PHE A 350 8.02 -18.82 -17.82
CA PHE A 350 8.92 -19.59 -16.96
C PHE A 350 8.93 -21.08 -17.33
N THR A 351 7.76 -21.68 -17.58
CA THR A 351 7.64 -23.08 -18.03
C THR A 351 8.42 -23.32 -19.32
N ALA A 352 8.30 -22.43 -20.31
CA ALA A 352 9.04 -22.54 -21.56
C ALA A 352 10.58 -22.44 -21.36
N ILE A 353 11.04 -21.62 -20.41
CA ILE A 353 12.46 -21.58 -20.01
C ILE A 353 12.90 -22.89 -19.33
N GLN A 354 12.08 -23.47 -18.45
CA GLN A 354 12.39 -24.76 -17.83
C GLN A 354 12.47 -25.89 -18.85
N GLU A 355 11.57 -25.91 -19.83
CA GLU A 355 11.59 -26.85 -20.95
C GLU A 355 12.83 -26.66 -21.83
N HIS A 356 13.18 -25.41 -22.16
CA HIS A 356 14.41 -25.08 -22.89
C HIS A 356 15.67 -25.56 -22.16
N ALA A 357 15.77 -25.28 -20.85
CA ALA A 357 16.91 -25.69 -20.03
C ALA A 357 17.07 -27.22 -19.98
N ARG A 358 15.97 -27.96 -19.90
CA ARG A 358 15.95 -29.44 -19.90
C ARG A 358 16.28 -30.05 -21.27
N ARG A 359 15.94 -29.38 -22.37
CA ARG A 359 16.13 -29.91 -23.73
C ARG A 359 17.62 -29.97 -24.11
N PRO A 360 18.13 -31.11 -24.62
CA PRO A 360 19.46 -31.17 -25.22
C PRO A 360 19.51 -30.31 -26.50
N ALA A 361 20.51 -29.44 -26.61
CA ALA A 361 20.73 -28.57 -27.77
C ALA A 361 22.23 -28.33 -28.00
N GLY A 362 22.62 -28.22 -29.27
CA GLY A 362 23.95 -27.73 -29.67
C GLY A 362 23.93 -26.22 -29.85
N VAL A 363 24.89 -25.51 -29.27
CA VAL A 363 24.94 -24.04 -29.30
C VAL A 363 25.91 -23.55 -30.37
N PHE A 364 25.36 -22.94 -31.42
CA PHE A 364 26.12 -22.18 -32.44
C PHE A 364 25.67 -20.70 -32.50
N HIS A 365 24.95 -20.24 -31.47
CA HIS A 365 24.50 -18.86 -31.32
C HIS A 365 25.56 -17.99 -30.61
N ALA A 366 25.47 -16.67 -30.73
CA ALA A 366 26.33 -15.68 -30.08
C ALA A 366 26.09 -15.55 -28.55
N LEU A 367 26.04 -16.67 -27.83
CA LEU A 367 25.88 -16.75 -26.37
C LEU A 367 26.84 -17.82 -25.80
N PRO A 368 28.14 -17.51 -25.61
CA PRO A 368 29.14 -18.52 -25.20
C PRO A 368 28.92 -19.07 -23.78
N ILE A 369 28.17 -18.37 -22.94
CA ILE A 369 27.79 -18.78 -21.59
C ILE A 369 26.61 -19.78 -21.58
N SER A 370 25.82 -19.85 -22.65
CA SER A 370 24.66 -20.74 -22.74
C SER A 370 25.09 -22.20 -22.57
N ARG A 371 24.28 -22.97 -21.83
CA ARG A 371 24.58 -24.36 -21.41
C ARG A 371 25.80 -24.51 -20.50
N GLY A 372 26.42 -23.41 -20.06
CA GLY A 372 27.49 -23.37 -19.06
C GLY A 372 28.86 -23.90 -19.49
N GLY A 373 29.03 -24.38 -20.72
CA GLY A 373 30.25 -25.08 -21.16
C GLY A 373 31.54 -24.27 -21.04
N SER A 374 31.49 -22.97 -21.36
CA SER A 374 32.62 -22.05 -21.24
C SER A 374 33.02 -21.73 -19.79
N VAL A 375 32.08 -21.90 -18.84
CA VAL A 375 32.27 -21.60 -17.41
C VAL A 375 32.71 -22.85 -16.66
N ALA A 376 31.96 -23.95 -16.81
CA ALA A 376 32.22 -25.23 -16.14
C ALA A 376 33.56 -25.87 -16.58
N GLY A 377 33.98 -25.64 -17.83
CA GLY A 377 35.29 -26.06 -18.33
C GLY A 377 36.45 -25.12 -17.98
N SER A 378 36.18 -23.96 -17.37
CA SER A 378 37.21 -22.98 -17.03
C SER A 378 37.97 -23.36 -15.77
N LYS A 379 39.29 -23.18 -15.80
CA LYS A 379 40.17 -23.34 -14.63
C LYS A 379 40.07 -22.19 -13.62
N TRP A 380 39.47 -21.07 -14.01
CA TRP A 380 39.55 -19.79 -13.28
C TRP A 380 38.21 -19.23 -12.82
N ILE A 381 37.10 -19.59 -13.48
CA ILE A 381 35.77 -19.00 -13.21
C ILE A 381 34.67 -20.06 -12.96
N ARG A 382 35.07 -21.25 -12.48
CA ARG A 382 34.12 -22.32 -12.14
C ARG A 382 33.24 -21.96 -10.93
N ASP A 383 33.78 -21.12 -10.04
CA ASP A 383 33.08 -20.50 -8.91
C ASP A 383 31.74 -19.83 -9.30
N MET A 384 31.61 -19.32 -10.54
CA MET A 384 30.34 -18.82 -11.06
C MET A 384 29.25 -19.91 -11.14
N VAL A 385 29.60 -21.14 -11.52
CA VAL A 385 28.66 -22.29 -11.51
C VAL A 385 28.38 -22.72 -10.08
N ASP A 386 29.41 -22.77 -9.24
CA ASP A 386 29.29 -23.24 -7.86
C ASP A 386 28.47 -22.25 -7.00
N PHE A 387 28.46 -20.95 -7.34
CA PHE A 387 27.66 -19.91 -6.68
C PHE A 387 26.23 -19.76 -7.24
N TYR A 388 26.04 -19.63 -8.56
CA TYR A 388 24.72 -19.40 -9.15
C TYR A 388 23.93 -20.68 -9.48
N GLY A 389 24.60 -21.82 -9.54
CA GLY A 389 24.02 -23.09 -9.98
C GLY A 389 23.89 -23.21 -11.51
N LEU A 390 24.03 -24.44 -12.01
CA LEU A 390 24.03 -24.74 -13.44
C LEU A 390 22.70 -24.40 -14.15
N ASN A 391 21.57 -24.43 -13.44
CA ASN A 391 20.25 -24.13 -14.00
C ASN A 391 20.15 -22.73 -14.61
N LEU A 392 20.82 -21.73 -14.02
CA LEU A 392 20.84 -20.37 -14.55
C LEU A 392 21.52 -20.33 -15.93
N LEU A 393 22.60 -21.08 -16.11
CA LEU A 393 23.34 -21.16 -17.38
C LEU A 393 22.65 -22.05 -18.42
N LEU A 394 21.89 -23.06 -17.99
CA LEU A 394 21.05 -23.88 -18.88
C LEU A 394 19.83 -23.11 -19.39
N ALA A 395 19.30 -22.18 -18.58
CA ALA A 395 18.20 -21.29 -18.92
C ALA A 395 18.63 -20.08 -19.78
N GLU A 396 19.93 -19.82 -19.93
CA GLU A 396 20.45 -18.66 -20.66
C GLU A 396 20.44 -18.88 -22.18
N THR A 397 19.70 -18.03 -22.89
CA THR A 397 19.30 -18.27 -24.29
C THR A 397 18.74 -16.98 -24.93
N SER A 398 18.28 -17.05 -26.19
CA SER A 398 17.72 -15.92 -26.95
C SER A 398 16.42 -16.30 -27.69
N ALA A 399 15.68 -15.28 -28.14
CA ALA A 399 14.43 -15.47 -28.91
C ALA A 399 14.63 -16.29 -30.20
N THR A 400 15.84 -16.32 -30.77
CA THR A 400 16.15 -17.08 -31.99
C THR A 400 16.28 -18.59 -31.76
N SER A 401 16.37 -19.08 -30.52
CA SER A 401 16.55 -20.50 -30.21
C SER A 401 15.30 -21.38 -30.42
N GLY A 402 14.16 -20.78 -30.76
CA GLY A 402 12.90 -21.47 -31.05
C GLY A 402 12.12 -21.91 -29.79
N GLY A 403 10.79 -21.75 -29.82
CA GLY A 403 9.91 -22.07 -28.69
C GLY A 403 9.88 -21.04 -27.57
N LEU A 404 10.65 -19.95 -27.69
CA LEU A 404 10.65 -18.81 -26.77
C LEU A 404 10.19 -17.55 -27.50
N ASP A 405 9.44 -16.71 -26.78
CA ASP A 405 8.80 -15.51 -27.31
C ASP A 405 9.77 -14.31 -27.35
N SER A 406 9.48 -13.30 -28.17
CA SER A 406 10.28 -12.07 -28.26
C SER A 406 9.69 -10.98 -27.38
N LEU A 407 10.49 -10.37 -26.48
CA LEU A 407 10.00 -9.28 -25.64
C LEU A 407 9.58 -8.03 -26.44
N LEU A 408 10.21 -7.80 -27.61
CA LEU A 408 9.93 -6.64 -28.47
C LEU A 408 8.64 -6.83 -29.30
N ALA A 409 8.29 -8.09 -29.61
CA ALA A 409 7.10 -8.45 -30.37
C ALA A 409 6.48 -9.74 -29.78
N PRO A 410 5.87 -9.66 -28.58
CA PRO A 410 5.39 -10.84 -27.87
C PRO A 410 4.11 -11.38 -28.51
N VAL A 411 4.15 -12.64 -28.95
CA VAL A 411 3.04 -13.32 -29.66
C VAL A 411 2.59 -14.62 -29.02
N HIS A 412 3.33 -15.15 -28.03
CA HIS A 412 3.05 -16.46 -27.45
C HIS A 412 3.22 -16.49 -25.92
N THR A 413 4.35 -16.95 -25.39
CA THR A 413 4.50 -17.20 -23.94
C THR A 413 4.67 -15.92 -23.13
N LEU A 414 5.38 -14.90 -23.64
CA LEU A 414 5.44 -13.58 -23.01
C LEU A 414 4.10 -12.86 -23.17
N LYS A 415 3.46 -12.97 -24.34
CA LYS A 415 2.13 -12.36 -24.55
C LYS A 415 1.12 -12.87 -23.53
N LYS A 416 1.06 -14.18 -23.33
CA LYS A 416 0.17 -14.82 -22.33
C LYS A 416 0.55 -14.44 -20.90
N ALA A 417 1.84 -14.38 -20.55
CA ALA A 417 2.28 -13.92 -19.22
C ALA A 417 1.86 -12.45 -18.96
N GLN A 418 1.98 -11.58 -19.96
CA GLN A 418 1.54 -10.19 -19.93
C GLN A 418 0.01 -10.05 -19.84
N GLU A 419 -0.76 -10.92 -20.49
CA GLU A 419 -2.24 -10.96 -20.38
C GLU A 419 -2.70 -11.43 -19.00
N LEU A 420 -2.05 -12.46 -18.44
CA LEU A 420 -2.28 -12.89 -17.06
C LEU A 420 -1.93 -11.78 -16.06
N ALA A 421 -0.85 -11.00 -16.30
CA ALA A 421 -0.52 -9.84 -15.49
C ALA A 421 -1.52 -8.69 -15.66
N ALA A 422 -2.00 -8.44 -16.89
CA ALA A 422 -3.00 -7.42 -17.13
C ALA A 422 -4.30 -7.70 -16.36
N ARG A 423 -4.69 -8.99 -16.28
CA ARG A 423 -5.76 -9.46 -15.40
C ARG A 423 -5.47 -9.17 -13.93
N ALA A 424 -4.34 -9.64 -13.39
CA ALA A 424 -3.99 -9.56 -11.96
C ALA A 424 -4.06 -8.11 -11.44
N PHE A 425 -3.51 -7.17 -12.21
CA PHE A 425 -3.47 -5.75 -11.87
C PHE A 425 -4.68 -4.94 -12.37
N GLY A 426 -5.71 -5.59 -12.95
CA GLY A 426 -6.97 -4.94 -13.38
C GLY A 426 -6.86 -3.98 -14.58
N SER A 427 -5.73 -4.01 -15.29
CA SER A 427 -5.42 -3.16 -16.44
C SER A 427 -6.02 -3.68 -17.75
N LYS A 428 -5.82 -2.97 -18.87
CA LYS A 428 -6.19 -3.41 -20.22
C LYS A 428 -5.02 -4.04 -20.97
N GLN A 429 -3.81 -3.51 -20.79
CA GLN A 429 -2.55 -4.10 -21.25
C GLN A 429 -1.53 -4.02 -20.11
N THR A 430 -0.58 -4.95 -20.09
CA THR A 430 0.59 -4.90 -19.21
C THR A 430 1.85 -5.24 -20.01
N PHE A 431 2.94 -4.52 -19.74
CA PHE A 431 4.23 -4.70 -20.41
C PHE A 431 5.31 -4.98 -19.36
N PHE A 432 6.18 -5.96 -19.62
CA PHE A 432 7.28 -6.33 -18.73
C PHE A 432 8.54 -5.55 -19.09
N VAL A 433 9.12 -4.84 -18.12
CA VAL A 433 10.30 -4.00 -18.31
C VAL A 433 11.48 -4.59 -17.52
N THR A 434 12.59 -4.80 -18.22
CA THR A 434 13.82 -5.44 -17.68
C THR A 434 14.88 -4.47 -17.20
N ASN A 435 14.62 -3.15 -17.28
CA ASN A 435 15.53 -2.10 -16.83
C ASN A 435 14.89 -1.11 -15.82
N GLY A 436 13.98 -1.63 -14.98
CA GLY A 436 13.35 -0.94 -13.86
C GLY A 436 12.31 0.12 -14.22
N THR A 437 11.59 0.62 -13.21
CA THR A 437 10.61 1.71 -13.40
C THR A 437 11.24 2.99 -13.94
N SER A 438 12.53 3.21 -13.67
CA SER A 438 13.32 4.26 -14.29
C SER A 438 13.28 4.25 -15.82
N THR A 439 13.06 3.09 -16.44
CA THR A 439 12.91 2.92 -17.90
C THR A 439 11.44 2.88 -18.30
N ALA A 440 10.59 2.23 -17.50
CA ALA A 440 9.13 2.24 -17.67
C ALA A 440 8.56 3.67 -17.77
N ASN A 441 9.03 4.57 -16.90
CA ASN A 441 8.66 6.00 -16.91
C ASN A 441 9.06 6.69 -18.21
N LYS A 442 10.24 6.37 -18.79
CA LYS A 442 10.66 6.95 -20.06
C LYS A 442 9.79 6.46 -21.22
N ILE A 443 9.46 5.16 -21.24
CA ILE A 443 8.58 4.57 -22.25
C ILE A 443 7.22 5.29 -22.28
N VAL A 444 6.58 5.46 -21.12
CA VAL A 444 5.27 6.14 -21.05
C VAL A 444 5.36 7.61 -21.49
N HIS A 445 6.38 8.34 -21.03
CA HIS A 445 6.58 9.75 -21.41
C HIS A 445 6.89 9.91 -22.91
N GLN A 446 7.79 9.10 -23.47
CA GLN A 446 8.14 9.17 -24.90
C GLN A 446 6.97 8.73 -25.80
N ALA A 447 6.12 7.81 -25.34
CA ALA A 447 4.97 7.32 -26.10
C ALA A 447 3.83 8.35 -26.27
N LEU A 448 3.71 9.30 -25.34
CA LEU A 448 2.48 10.09 -25.14
C LEU A 448 2.68 11.61 -25.22
N VAL A 449 3.94 12.06 -25.23
CA VAL A 449 4.35 13.47 -25.12
C VAL A 449 5.32 13.82 -26.25
N ALA A 450 4.97 14.85 -27.03
CA ALA A 450 5.78 15.41 -28.09
C ALA A 450 6.75 16.50 -27.55
N PRO A 451 7.72 16.97 -28.36
CA PRO A 451 8.39 18.23 -28.09
C PRO A 451 7.38 19.37 -27.92
N ASP A 452 7.70 20.33 -27.05
CA ASP A 452 6.88 21.48 -26.70
C ASP A 452 5.54 21.20 -25.99
N ASP A 453 5.07 19.96 -25.87
CA ASP A 453 3.97 19.61 -24.95
C ASP A 453 4.33 20.00 -23.51
N VAL A 454 3.36 20.51 -22.75
CA VAL A 454 3.49 20.78 -21.31
C VAL A 454 3.10 19.54 -20.52
N VAL A 455 3.99 19.11 -19.63
CA VAL A 455 3.69 18.10 -18.61
C VAL A 455 3.72 18.74 -17.24
N ILE A 456 2.64 18.53 -16.49
CA ILE A 456 2.49 18.91 -15.09
C ILE A 456 3.02 17.77 -14.23
N VAL A 457 3.96 18.05 -13.32
CA VAL A 457 4.74 17.01 -12.61
C VAL A 457 4.91 17.31 -11.13
N ASP A 458 4.67 16.33 -10.26
CA ASP A 458 5.06 16.37 -8.84
C ASP A 458 6.55 16.71 -8.67
N ARG A 459 6.89 17.77 -7.92
CA ARG A 459 8.29 18.16 -7.70
C ARG A 459 9.09 17.09 -6.96
N ASN A 460 8.44 16.27 -6.12
CA ASN A 460 9.01 15.16 -5.35
C ASN A 460 9.04 13.84 -6.15
N CYS A 461 9.01 13.90 -7.48
CA CYS A 461 9.04 12.70 -8.32
C CYS A 461 10.48 12.14 -8.52
N HIS A 462 10.56 10.88 -8.94
CA HIS A 462 11.85 10.23 -9.17
C HIS A 462 12.60 10.80 -10.39
N LYS A 463 13.94 10.93 -10.28
CA LYS A 463 14.83 11.52 -11.32
C LYS A 463 14.63 11.00 -12.75
N SER A 464 14.06 9.81 -12.92
CA SER A 464 13.67 9.28 -14.23
C SER A 464 12.65 10.12 -15.00
N HIS A 465 11.73 10.82 -14.33
CA HIS A 465 10.74 11.65 -15.03
C HIS A 465 11.40 12.87 -15.67
N HIS A 466 12.25 13.59 -14.93
CA HIS A 466 13.00 14.72 -15.49
C HIS A 466 13.93 14.29 -16.64
N HIS A 467 14.55 13.10 -16.54
CA HIS A 467 15.28 12.52 -17.66
C HIS A 467 14.38 12.18 -18.85
N ALA A 468 13.18 11.65 -18.62
CA ALA A 468 12.22 11.33 -19.67
C ALA A 468 11.74 12.60 -20.38
N LEU A 469 11.39 13.64 -19.63
CA LEU A 469 10.88 14.92 -20.15
C LEU A 469 11.95 15.65 -20.97
N MET A 470 13.21 15.64 -20.51
CA MET A 470 14.37 16.10 -21.28
C MET A 470 14.55 15.31 -22.59
N LEU A 471 14.36 13.98 -22.55
CA LEU A 471 14.45 13.10 -23.73
C LEU A 471 13.28 13.30 -24.70
N SER A 472 12.05 13.50 -24.23
CA SER A 472 10.86 13.81 -25.08
C SER A 472 10.89 15.23 -25.63
N GLY A 473 11.44 16.20 -24.88
CA GLY A 473 11.42 17.62 -25.23
C GLY A 473 10.21 18.37 -24.68
N ALA A 474 9.57 17.80 -23.66
CA ALA A 474 8.44 18.41 -22.99
C ALA A 474 8.89 19.63 -22.19
N ARG A 475 8.03 20.64 -22.14
CA ARG A 475 8.13 21.72 -21.17
C ARG A 475 7.52 21.24 -19.85
N VAL A 476 8.15 21.58 -18.73
CA VAL A 476 7.79 21.00 -17.43
C VAL A 476 7.28 22.07 -16.49
N ALA A 477 6.03 21.92 -16.06
CA ALA A 477 5.42 22.71 -14.99
C ALA A 477 5.43 21.88 -13.70
N TYR A 478 6.15 22.33 -12.68
CA TYR A 478 6.24 21.62 -11.41
C TYR A 478 5.05 21.94 -10.49
N LEU A 479 4.64 20.93 -9.73
CA LEU A 479 3.67 21.02 -8.64
C LEU A 479 4.39 20.85 -7.31
N ASP A 480 4.30 21.86 -6.45
CA ASP A 480 4.85 21.77 -5.10
C ASP A 480 3.87 21.06 -4.17
N ALA A 481 4.39 20.08 -3.43
CA ALA A 481 3.67 19.38 -2.37
C ALA A 481 3.68 20.20 -1.07
N TYR A 482 2.73 19.97 -0.17
CA TYR A 482 2.74 20.68 1.12
C TYR A 482 4.00 20.35 1.93
N PRO A 483 4.65 21.34 2.58
CA PRO A 483 5.87 21.10 3.34
C PRO A 483 5.58 20.45 4.69
N LEU A 484 6.45 19.53 5.11
CA LEU A 484 6.51 18.99 6.47
C LEU A 484 7.83 19.45 7.12
N ASN A 485 7.93 20.75 7.38
CA ASN A 485 9.16 21.43 7.82
C ASN A 485 9.78 20.76 9.05
N ASP A 486 8.95 20.42 10.05
CA ASP A 486 9.34 19.73 11.29
C ASP A 486 10.13 18.42 11.09
N TYR A 487 9.99 17.78 9.92
CA TYR A 487 10.62 16.50 9.59
C TYR A 487 11.54 16.55 8.36
N ALA A 488 11.65 17.73 7.72
CA ALA A 488 12.49 18.02 6.55
C ALA A 488 12.20 17.16 5.29
N PHE A 489 10.92 16.93 4.97
CA PHE A 489 10.50 16.39 3.67
C PHE A 489 9.15 16.99 3.21
N TYR A 490 8.78 16.73 1.96
CA TYR A 490 7.47 17.12 1.41
C TYR A 490 6.42 16.03 1.64
N GLY A 491 5.17 16.46 1.78
CA GLY A 491 4.00 15.60 1.74
C GLY A 491 3.58 15.22 0.32
N ALA A 492 2.32 15.50 -0.01
CA ALA A 492 1.73 15.25 -1.33
C ALA A 492 1.23 16.56 -1.97
N VAL A 493 0.93 16.56 -3.27
CA VAL A 493 0.36 17.71 -3.98
C VAL A 493 -1.16 17.78 -3.79
N PRO A 494 -1.72 18.82 -3.13
CA PRO A 494 -3.16 18.99 -3.00
C PRO A 494 -3.88 19.12 -4.34
N ILE A 495 -5.09 18.56 -4.45
CA ILE A 495 -5.91 18.63 -5.67
C ILE A 495 -6.16 20.10 -6.06
N ASN A 496 -6.29 21.01 -5.09
CA ASN A 496 -6.50 22.44 -5.35
C ASN A 496 -5.33 23.10 -6.12
N ARG A 497 -4.07 22.64 -5.95
CA ARG A 497 -2.91 23.17 -6.70
C ARG A 497 -2.89 22.65 -8.13
N ILE A 498 -3.26 21.39 -8.35
CA ILE A 498 -3.41 20.81 -9.69
C ILE A 498 -4.55 21.51 -10.44
N LYS A 499 -5.70 21.72 -9.77
CA LYS A 499 -6.82 22.51 -10.31
C LYS A 499 -6.37 23.92 -10.67
N GLN A 500 -5.77 24.67 -9.74
CA GLN A 500 -5.30 26.04 -9.99
C GLN A 500 -4.43 26.12 -11.24
N LEU A 501 -3.40 25.26 -11.35
CA LEU A 501 -2.48 25.29 -12.49
C LEU A 501 -3.21 25.01 -13.83
N LEU A 502 -4.15 24.06 -13.86
CA LEU A 502 -4.98 23.82 -15.06
C LEU A 502 -5.89 25.01 -15.38
N LEU A 503 -6.41 25.72 -14.37
CA LEU A 503 -7.19 26.95 -14.54
C LEU A 503 -6.32 28.11 -15.06
N ASP A 504 -5.07 28.22 -14.59
CA ASP A 504 -4.09 29.21 -15.07
C ASP A 504 -3.76 28.99 -16.56
N TYR A 505 -3.50 27.74 -16.97
CA TYR A 505 -3.33 27.37 -18.39
C TYR A 505 -4.59 27.66 -19.21
N ARG A 506 -5.79 27.45 -18.65
CA ARG A 506 -7.07 27.80 -19.29
C ARG A 506 -7.22 29.31 -19.48
N ALA A 507 -6.90 30.11 -18.46
CA ALA A 507 -6.96 31.56 -18.51
C ALA A 507 -5.94 32.16 -19.51
N ALA A 508 -4.76 31.55 -19.62
CA ALA A 508 -3.75 31.90 -20.61
C ALA A 508 -4.07 31.42 -22.04
N GLY A 509 -5.14 30.65 -22.26
CA GLY A 509 -5.45 30.06 -23.57
C GLY A 509 -4.48 28.96 -24.02
N ARG A 510 -3.71 28.38 -23.08
CA ARG A 510 -2.63 27.40 -23.31
C ARG A 510 -2.95 26.00 -22.77
N LEU A 511 -4.21 25.73 -22.40
CA LEU A 511 -4.65 24.43 -21.84
C LEU A 511 -4.47 23.25 -22.82
N ASP A 512 -4.55 23.52 -24.13
CA ASP A 512 -4.33 22.50 -25.15
C ASP A 512 -2.87 22.02 -25.21
N GLU A 513 -1.91 22.84 -24.75
CA GLU A 513 -0.50 22.45 -24.61
C GLU A 513 -0.28 21.45 -23.47
N VAL A 514 -1.15 21.45 -22.45
CA VAL A 514 -1.02 20.54 -21.29
C VAL A 514 -1.41 19.14 -21.71
N ARG A 515 -0.44 18.23 -21.86
CA ARG A 515 -0.68 16.87 -22.33
C ARG A 515 -0.93 15.86 -21.22
N MET A 516 -0.19 15.96 -20.12
CA MET A 516 -0.15 14.93 -19.07
C MET A 516 0.06 15.52 -17.67
N VAL A 517 -0.55 14.87 -16.66
CA VAL A 517 -0.20 15.00 -15.23
C VAL A 517 0.57 13.75 -14.79
N THR A 518 1.73 13.93 -14.16
CA THR A 518 2.55 12.87 -13.56
C THR A 518 2.65 13.04 -12.05
N LEU A 519 2.21 12.04 -11.28
CA LEU A 519 2.25 12.04 -9.81
C LEU A 519 2.87 10.73 -9.28
N THR A 520 3.52 10.79 -8.12
CA THR A 520 4.10 9.60 -7.45
C THR A 520 3.15 9.11 -6.35
N ASN A 521 2.62 7.89 -6.47
CA ASN A 521 1.61 7.34 -5.56
C ASN A 521 1.94 5.90 -5.13
N CYS A 522 2.19 5.61 -3.86
CA CYS A 522 2.36 6.53 -2.73
C CYS A 522 3.67 7.34 -2.82
N THR A 523 3.74 8.44 -2.06
CA THR A 523 5.01 9.12 -1.78
C THR A 523 5.96 8.17 -1.03
N PHE A 524 7.25 8.50 -0.97
CA PHE A 524 8.25 7.62 -0.32
C PHE A 524 7.86 7.27 1.14
N ASP A 525 7.38 8.27 1.86
CA ASP A 525 6.95 8.22 3.26
C ASP A 525 5.52 7.65 3.45
N GLY A 526 4.89 7.19 2.38
CA GLY A 526 3.62 6.45 2.43
C GLY A 526 2.36 7.30 2.33
N ILE A 527 2.42 8.56 1.89
CA ILE A 527 1.21 9.35 1.67
C ILE A 527 0.58 8.91 0.34
N VAL A 528 -0.70 8.53 0.38
CA VAL A 528 -1.44 7.94 -0.73
C VAL A 528 -2.52 8.93 -1.20
N TYR A 529 -2.49 9.26 -2.48
CA TYR A 529 -3.50 10.09 -3.15
C TYR A 529 -4.85 9.35 -3.27
N ASP A 530 -5.96 10.04 -3.51
CA ASP A 530 -7.15 9.44 -4.16
C ASP A 530 -7.03 9.61 -5.69
N PRO A 531 -6.61 8.58 -6.46
CA PRO A 531 -6.43 8.73 -7.88
C PRO A 531 -7.76 8.94 -8.62
N GLU A 532 -8.88 8.41 -8.10
CA GLU A 532 -10.18 8.57 -8.75
C GLU A 532 -10.65 10.02 -8.65
N ARG A 533 -10.54 10.63 -7.47
CA ARG A 533 -10.89 12.04 -7.27
C ARG A 533 -9.93 12.97 -8.01
N VAL A 534 -8.61 12.76 -7.94
CA VAL A 534 -7.62 13.54 -8.69
C VAL A 534 -7.93 13.52 -10.19
N MET A 535 -8.12 12.33 -10.78
CA MET A 535 -8.41 12.20 -12.21
C MET A 535 -9.76 12.81 -12.57
N ALA A 536 -10.80 12.60 -11.76
CA ALA A 536 -12.12 13.16 -12.02
C ALA A 536 -12.11 14.69 -12.01
N GLU A 537 -11.51 15.32 -10.98
CA GLU A 537 -11.50 16.77 -10.85
C GLU A 537 -10.64 17.44 -11.94
N CYS A 538 -9.53 16.82 -12.36
CA CYS A 538 -8.71 17.32 -13.46
C CYS A 538 -9.41 17.15 -14.83
N LEU A 539 -10.08 16.02 -15.08
CA LEU A 539 -10.85 15.78 -16.30
C LEU A 539 -12.09 16.68 -16.44
N ALA A 540 -12.56 17.31 -15.35
CA ALA A 540 -13.58 18.34 -15.40
C ALA A 540 -13.07 19.68 -15.98
N ILE A 541 -11.75 19.94 -15.87
CA ILE A 541 -11.10 21.14 -16.43
C ILE A 541 -10.55 20.85 -17.83
N LYS A 542 -9.87 19.71 -18.02
CA LYS A 542 -9.33 19.25 -19.31
C LYS A 542 -9.79 17.80 -19.62
N PRO A 543 -10.84 17.60 -20.43
CA PRO A 543 -11.46 16.27 -20.63
C PRO A 543 -10.64 15.19 -21.36
N ASP A 544 -9.49 15.54 -21.95
CA ASP A 544 -8.60 14.65 -22.70
C ASP A 544 -7.24 14.39 -22.01
N LEU A 545 -7.07 14.90 -20.78
CA LEU A 545 -5.82 14.85 -20.01
C LEU A 545 -5.36 13.41 -19.73
N VAL A 546 -4.07 13.15 -19.95
CA VAL A 546 -3.43 11.86 -19.67
C VAL A 546 -2.85 11.84 -18.26
N PHE A 547 -2.93 10.71 -17.57
CA PHE A 547 -2.37 10.53 -16.22
C PHE A 547 -1.31 9.42 -16.19
N LEU A 548 -0.13 9.76 -15.68
CA LEU A 548 0.88 8.78 -15.28
C LEU A 548 1.01 8.77 -13.76
N TRP A 549 0.69 7.63 -13.16
CA TRP A 549 0.93 7.34 -11.75
C TRP A 549 2.20 6.50 -11.60
N ASP A 550 3.27 7.06 -11.04
CA ASP A 550 4.42 6.26 -10.62
C ASP A 550 4.06 5.53 -9.31
N GLU A 551 3.74 4.25 -9.46
CA GLU A 551 3.41 3.31 -8.39
C GLU A 551 4.60 2.41 -8.04
N ALA A 552 5.85 2.86 -8.26
CA ALA A 552 7.05 2.08 -7.96
C ALA A 552 7.15 1.61 -6.49
N TRP A 553 6.47 2.30 -5.57
CA TRP A 553 6.40 1.95 -4.16
C TRP A 553 5.07 1.30 -3.74
N PHE A 554 4.14 1.05 -4.67
CA PHE A 554 2.75 0.74 -4.33
C PHE A 554 2.13 -0.44 -5.11
N ALA A 555 2.93 -1.21 -5.85
CA ALA A 555 2.47 -2.34 -6.66
C ALA A 555 1.65 -3.39 -5.88
N PHE A 556 2.00 -3.62 -4.61
CA PHE A 556 1.32 -4.56 -3.73
C PHE A 556 -0.11 -4.13 -3.38
N ALA A 557 -0.42 -2.82 -3.42
CA ALA A 557 -1.70 -2.28 -2.99
C ALA A 557 -2.89 -2.86 -3.77
N ALA A 558 -2.68 -3.32 -5.01
CA ALA A 558 -3.69 -3.95 -5.84
C ALA A 558 -4.33 -5.22 -5.22
N PHE A 559 -3.65 -5.89 -4.29
CA PHE A 559 -4.07 -7.23 -3.81
C PHE A 559 -4.83 -7.23 -2.48
N HIS A 560 -5.05 -6.09 -1.84
CA HIS A 560 -5.90 -5.98 -0.64
C HIS A 560 -7.07 -5.01 -0.88
N PRO A 561 -8.31 -5.32 -0.46
CA PRO A 561 -9.52 -4.59 -0.83
C PRO A 561 -9.45 -3.08 -0.58
N VAL A 562 -9.04 -2.66 0.62
CA VAL A 562 -8.97 -1.23 0.95
C VAL A 562 -7.91 -0.50 0.12
N THR A 563 -6.71 -1.09 0.01
CA THR A 563 -5.57 -0.43 -0.63
C THR A 563 -5.72 -0.37 -2.14
N ARG A 564 -6.36 -1.39 -2.72
CA ARG A 564 -6.67 -1.47 -4.15
C ARG A 564 -7.55 -0.31 -4.59
N HIS A 565 -8.36 0.28 -3.70
CA HIS A 565 -9.20 1.41 -4.08
C HIS A 565 -8.39 2.64 -4.53
N ARG A 566 -7.16 2.78 -4.05
CA ARG A 566 -6.22 3.89 -4.37
C ARG A 566 -5.08 3.50 -5.31
N THR A 567 -5.21 2.42 -6.09
CA THR A 567 -4.35 2.20 -7.26
C THR A 567 -4.96 2.79 -8.52
N ALA A 568 -4.12 3.30 -9.40
CA ALA A 568 -4.50 3.96 -10.63
C ALA A 568 -5.37 3.09 -11.54
N MET A 569 -5.05 1.79 -11.68
CA MET A 569 -5.82 0.87 -12.54
C MET A 569 -7.23 0.59 -12.02
N ALA A 570 -7.41 0.51 -10.69
CA ALA A 570 -8.72 0.33 -10.07
C ALA A 570 -9.55 1.62 -10.10
N ALA A 571 -8.95 2.75 -9.75
CA ALA A 571 -9.55 4.07 -9.84
C ALA A 571 -10.03 4.41 -11.26
N ALA A 572 -9.16 4.20 -12.27
CA ALA A 572 -9.49 4.43 -13.67
C ALA A 572 -10.64 3.52 -14.14
N LYS A 573 -10.68 2.25 -13.69
CA LYS A 573 -11.80 1.33 -13.98
C LYS A 573 -13.12 1.83 -13.39
N ARG A 574 -13.14 2.29 -12.14
CA ARG A 574 -14.34 2.83 -11.50
C ARG A 574 -14.79 4.13 -12.15
N LEU A 575 -13.87 5.05 -12.45
CA LEU A 575 -14.17 6.29 -13.15
C LEU A 575 -14.78 6.04 -14.53
N GLU A 576 -14.20 5.13 -15.32
CA GLU A 576 -14.73 4.70 -16.64
C GLU A 576 -16.14 4.09 -16.54
N GLN A 577 -16.49 3.48 -15.40
CA GLN A 577 -17.83 2.95 -15.14
C GLN A 577 -18.79 4.06 -14.69
N ARG A 578 -18.36 4.95 -13.79
CA ARG A 578 -19.14 6.08 -13.27
C ARG A 578 -19.53 7.07 -14.36
N LEU A 579 -18.60 7.42 -15.26
CA LEU A 579 -18.85 8.29 -16.42
C LEU A 579 -19.98 7.80 -17.33
N LYS A 580 -20.23 6.49 -17.39
CA LYS A 580 -21.28 5.87 -18.21
C LYS A 580 -22.64 5.76 -17.50
N SER A 581 -22.72 6.12 -16.22
CA SER A 581 -23.95 6.03 -15.44
C SER A 581 -24.88 7.22 -15.70
N ALA A 582 -26.19 6.95 -15.65
CA ALA A 582 -27.21 7.99 -15.81
C ALA A 582 -27.24 8.97 -14.61
N GLU A 583 -26.85 8.53 -13.42
CA GLU A 583 -26.69 9.37 -12.23
C GLU A 583 -25.58 10.40 -12.43
N HIS A 584 -24.36 9.97 -12.76
CA HIS A 584 -23.25 10.89 -13.04
C HIS A 584 -23.58 11.89 -14.15
N ALA A 585 -24.32 11.47 -15.19
CA ALA A 585 -24.77 12.37 -16.25
C ALA A 585 -25.76 13.45 -15.76
N ALA A 586 -26.62 13.12 -14.77
CA ALA A 586 -27.51 14.08 -14.13
C ALA A 586 -26.76 15.02 -13.19
N GLU A 587 -25.92 14.48 -12.29
CA GLU A 587 -25.08 15.26 -11.36
C GLU A 587 -24.17 16.26 -12.12
N TYR A 588 -23.55 15.81 -13.21
CA TYR A 588 -22.75 16.66 -14.10
C TYR A 588 -23.59 17.76 -14.75
N ALA A 589 -24.81 17.46 -15.20
CA ALA A 589 -25.69 18.47 -15.80
C ALA A 589 -26.08 19.56 -14.77
N GLU A 590 -26.35 19.17 -13.52
CA GLU A 590 -26.62 20.10 -12.42
C GLU A 590 -25.40 20.94 -12.06
N GLN A 591 -24.21 20.34 -11.92
CA GLN A 591 -22.99 21.09 -11.64
C GLN A 591 -22.61 22.03 -12.79
N ARG A 592 -22.75 21.58 -14.04
CA ARG A 592 -22.51 22.41 -15.24
C ARG A 592 -23.43 23.63 -15.28
N ALA A 593 -24.67 23.52 -14.79
CA ALA A 593 -25.60 24.65 -14.68
C ALA A 593 -25.20 25.66 -13.58
N ARG A 594 -24.36 25.27 -12.61
CA ARG A 594 -23.76 26.17 -11.61
C ARG A 594 -22.45 26.80 -12.08
N LEU A 595 -21.59 26.01 -12.73
CA LEU A 595 -20.24 26.42 -13.14
C LEU A 595 -20.17 27.18 -14.47
N PHE A 596 -21.28 27.33 -15.20
CA PHE A 596 -21.34 28.08 -16.46
C PHE A 596 -22.58 28.99 -16.50
N ASP A 597 -22.39 30.24 -16.94
CA ASP A 597 -23.51 31.15 -17.15
C ASP A 597 -24.40 30.69 -18.32
N ALA A 598 -25.70 30.54 -18.03
CA ALA A 598 -26.67 29.95 -18.95
C ALA A 598 -26.94 30.77 -20.24
N LYS A 599 -26.51 32.05 -20.30
CA LYS A 599 -26.75 32.94 -21.45
C LYS A 599 -25.51 33.16 -22.32
N THR A 600 -24.34 33.21 -21.69
CA THR A 600 -23.07 33.56 -22.31
C THR A 600 -22.13 32.36 -22.47
N GLY A 601 -22.40 31.25 -21.79
CA GLY A 601 -21.56 30.06 -21.78
C GLY A 601 -20.21 30.26 -21.10
N LYS A 602 -19.97 31.41 -20.45
CA LYS A 602 -18.73 31.69 -19.73
C LYS A 602 -18.63 30.84 -18.46
N PRO A 603 -17.44 30.32 -18.12
CA PRO A 603 -17.24 29.65 -16.84
C PRO A 603 -17.41 30.64 -15.68
N ALA A 604 -17.82 30.12 -14.52
CA ALA A 604 -17.75 30.81 -13.24
C ALA A 604 -16.30 31.16 -12.88
N ALA A 605 -16.12 32.12 -11.98
CA ALA A 605 -14.80 32.50 -11.45
C ALA A 605 -14.09 31.31 -10.78
N ASP A 606 -12.76 31.28 -10.85
CA ASP A 606 -11.96 30.10 -10.51
C ASP A 606 -12.10 29.69 -9.02
N GLU A 607 -12.44 30.62 -8.12
CA GLU A 607 -12.75 30.32 -6.72
C GLU A 607 -13.88 29.29 -6.57
N ALA A 608 -14.89 29.31 -7.46
CA ALA A 608 -15.97 28.33 -7.48
C ALA A 608 -15.47 26.95 -7.93
N TRP A 609 -14.55 26.90 -8.89
CA TRP A 609 -13.94 25.66 -9.39
C TRP A 609 -12.99 25.02 -8.36
N LEU A 610 -12.34 25.84 -7.55
CA LEU A 610 -11.44 25.41 -6.49
C LEU A 610 -12.21 24.87 -5.28
N ALA A 611 -13.28 25.57 -4.87
CA ALA A 611 -14.08 25.23 -3.68
C ALA A 611 -15.00 24.00 -3.87
N GLU A 612 -15.50 23.72 -5.07
CA GLU A 612 -16.36 22.57 -5.34
C GLU A 612 -15.56 21.31 -5.76
N ARG A 613 -16.05 20.12 -5.40
CA ARG A 613 -15.55 18.84 -5.94
C ARG A 613 -16.05 18.69 -7.37
N LEU A 614 -15.15 18.82 -8.33
CA LEU A 614 -15.51 18.85 -9.75
C LEU A 614 -15.90 17.47 -10.31
N LEU A 615 -16.88 17.46 -11.21
CA LEU A 615 -17.38 16.29 -11.92
C LEU A 615 -16.99 16.36 -13.41
N PRO A 616 -16.30 15.34 -13.95
CA PRO A 616 -15.93 15.31 -15.36
C PRO A 616 -17.14 15.12 -16.26
N SER A 617 -17.06 15.65 -17.49
CA SER A 617 -18.05 15.37 -18.54
C SER A 617 -18.21 13.86 -18.77
N PRO A 618 -19.44 13.33 -18.99
CA PRO A 618 -19.66 11.94 -19.40
C PRO A 618 -18.86 11.50 -20.64
N ASN A 619 -18.42 12.47 -21.46
CA ASN A 619 -17.60 12.24 -22.66
C ASN A 619 -16.08 12.35 -22.42
N ALA A 620 -15.63 12.62 -21.19
CA ALA A 620 -14.20 12.71 -20.85
C ALA A 620 -13.48 11.37 -21.11
N ARG A 621 -12.19 11.45 -21.46
CA ARG A 621 -11.35 10.30 -21.80
C ARG A 621 -10.49 9.91 -20.62
N VAL A 622 -10.72 8.72 -20.07
CA VAL A 622 -9.92 8.12 -19.01
C VAL A 622 -8.68 7.47 -19.64
N ARG A 623 -7.57 8.22 -19.65
CA ARG A 623 -6.30 7.83 -20.26
C ARG A 623 -5.21 7.69 -19.20
N VAL A 624 -5.02 6.47 -18.69
CA VAL A 624 -4.30 6.23 -17.44
C VAL A 624 -3.22 5.16 -17.58
N TYR A 625 -2.03 5.51 -17.11
CA TYR A 625 -0.84 4.68 -17.10
C TYR A 625 -0.32 4.57 -15.67
N ALA A 626 0.14 3.37 -15.29
CA ALA A 626 0.80 3.14 -14.02
C ALA A 626 2.10 2.38 -14.21
N THR A 627 3.15 2.78 -13.52
CA THR A 627 4.48 2.16 -13.61
C THR A 627 4.89 1.61 -12.25
N GLN A 628 5.30 0.35 -12.21
CA GLN A 628 5.50 -0.38 -10.96
C GLN A 628 6.88 -1.06 -10.92
N SER A 629 7.60 -0.92 -9.80
CA SER A 629 8.86 -1.62 -9.55
C SER A 629 8.55 -2.92 -8.82
N THR A 630 8.21 -3.96 -9.59
CA THR A 630 7.87 -5.27 -9.04
C THR A 630 8.94 -5.73 -8.04
N HIS A 631 10.22 -5.56 -8.35
CA HIS A 631 11.35 -5.92 -7.47
C HIS A 631 11.52 -5.09 -6.18
N LYS A 632 10.75 -4.02 -5.96
CA LYS A 632 10.79 -3.23 -4.71
C LYS A 632 9.78 -3.69 -3.67
N THR A 633 8.59 -4.11 -4.12
CA THR A 633 7.44 -4.34 -3.24
C THR A 633 6.74 -5.68 -3.47
N LEU A 634 7.14 -6.41 -4.51
CA LEU A 634 6.63 -7.73 -4.90
C LEU A 634 7.83 -8.64 -5.22
N THR A 635 7.55 -9.89 -5.62
CA THR A 635 8.59 -10.86 -5.96
C THR A 635 9.03 -10.69 -7.41
N ALA A 636 10.23 -10.13 -7.62
CA ALA A 636 10.95 -10.15 -8.90
C ALA A 636 12.44 -9.89 -8.69
N LEU A 637 13.29 -10.31 -9.64
CA LEU A 637 14.70 -9.91 -9.66
C LEU A 637 14.83 -8.40 -9.88
N ARG A 638 15.92 -7.81 -9.36
CA ARG A 638 16.23 -6.38 -9.51
C ARG A 638 16.15 -5.96 -10.99
N GLN A 639 15.68 -4.73 -11.23
CA GLN A 639 15.28 -4.20 -12.54
C GLN A 639 13.94 -4.77 -13.10
N GLY A 640 13.36 -5.82 -12.54
CA GLY A 640 12.01 -6.27 -12.90
C GLY A 640 10.94 -5.21 -12.60
N SER A 641 10.19 -4.81 -13.62
CA SER A 641 9.18 -3.75 -13.54
C SER A 641 8.03 -4.04 -14.51
N MET A 642 6.86 -3.43 -14.26
CA MET A 642 5.70 -3.51 -15.15
C MET A 642 5.18 -2.11 -15.49
N ILE A 643 4.66 -1.95 -16.70
CA ILE A 643 3.78 -0.83 -17.10
C ILE A 643 2.37 -1.40 -17.24
N HIS A 644 1.39 -0.77 -16.59
CA HIS A 644 -0.03 -1.10 -16.69
C HIS A 644 -0.76 0.03 -17.42
N VAL A 645 -1.57 -0.33 -18.41
CA VAL A 645 -2.27 0.64 -19.27
C VAL A 645 -3.78 0.45 -19.16
N ARG A 646 -4.50 1.54 -18.93
CA ARG A 646 -5.94 1.68 -19.13
C ARG A 646 -6.19 3.02 -19.84
N ASP A 647 -6.01 2.99 -21.16
CA ASP A 647 -6.29 4.10 -22.05
C ASP A 647 -7.51 3.75 -22.94
N GLN A 648 -8.54 4.60 -22.91
CA GLN A 648 -9.73 4.43 -23.76
C GLN A 648 -9.45 4.67 -25.25
N ASP A 649 -8.38 5.39 -25.59
CA ASP A 649 -7.95 5.74 -26.95
C ASP A 649 -6.73 4.92 -27.41
N TRP A 650 -6.35 3.89 -26.65
CA TRP A 650 -5.20 3.01 -26.94
C TRP A 650 -5.09 2.60 -28.41
N ARG A 651 -6.16 2.03 -28.97
CA ARG A 651 -6.21 1.49 -30.35
C ARG A 651 -6.23 2.56 -31.45
N LEU A 652 -6.52 3.81 -31.11
CA LEU A 652 -6.65 4.91 -32.07
C LEU A 652 -5.37 5.75 -32.09
N ASP A 653 -4.85 6.08 -30.90
CA ASP A 653 -3.86 7.15 -30.75
C ASP A 653 -2.51 6.70 -30.18
N SER A 654 -2.45 5.59 -29.42
CA SER A 654 -1.31 5.33 -28.51
C SER A 654 -0.60 3.99 -28.70
N GLU A 655 -1.22 3.00 -29.34
CA GLU A 655 -0.63 1.65 -29.46
C GLU A 655 0.70 1.67 -30.24
N GLU A 656 0.73 2.34 -31.39
CA GLU A 656 1.93 2.41 -32.25
C GLU A 656 3.07 3.19 -31.59
N SER A 657 2.81 4.42 -31.11
CA SER A 657 3.82 5.26 -30.44
C SER A 657 4.35 4.60 -29.16
N PHE A 658 3.52 3.87 -28.43
CA PHE A 658 3.94 3.12 -27.25
C PHE A 658 4.81 1.92 -27.61
N HIS A 659 4.49 1.18 -28.67
CA HIS A 659 5.34 0.08 -29.14
C HIS A 659 6.73 0.59 -29.59
N GLU A 660 6.80 1.71 -30.31
CA GLU A 660 8.08 2.33 -30.71
C GLU A 660 8.89 2.86 -29.52
N ALA A 661 8.26 3.54 -28.56
CA ALA A 661 8.92 3.99 -27.33
C ALA A 661 9.40 2.80 -26.47
N TYR A 662 8.61 1.73 -26.41
CA TYR A 662 8.96 0.50 -25.70
C TYR A 662 10.17 -0.20 -26.35
N MET A 663 10.23 -0.28 -27.68
CA MET A 663 11.41 -0.81 -28.39
C MET A 663 12.63 0.10 -28.24
N THR A 664 12.48 1.43 -28.31
CA THR A 664 13.56 2.41 -28.12
C THR A 664 14.29 2.25 -26.78
N HIS A 665 13.58 1.79 -25.74
CA HIS A 665 14.10 1.67 -24.38
C HIS A 665 14.35 0.23 -23.91
N THR A 666 14.05 -0.78 -24.73
CA THR A 666 14.21 -2.19 -24.38
C THR A 666 15.37 -2.82 -25.13
N SER A 667 16.23 -3.57 -24.43
CA SER A 667 17.32 -4.31 -25.06
C SER A 667 16.79 -5.33 -26.08
N THR A 668 17.43 -5.43 -27.25
CA THR A 668 17.21 -6.51 -28.22
C THR A 668 17.66 -7.88 -27.70
N SER A 669 18.44 -7.90 -26.62
CA SER A 669 18.79 -9.08 -25.81
C SER A 669 18.40 -8.83 -24.36
N PRO A 670 17.12 -8.98 -23.99
CA PRO A 670 16.65 -8.74 -22.63
C PRO A 670 16.98 -9.94 -21.72
N ASN A 671 17.17 -9.69 -20.42
CA ASN A 671 17.47 -10.77 -19.47
C ASN A 671 16.23 -11.63 -19.20
N TYR A 672 16.29 -12.91 -19.60
CA TYR A 672 15.17 -13.84 -19.49
C TYR A 672 14.88 -14.29 -18.05
N GLN A 673 15.86 -14.25 -17.15
CA GLN A 673 15.65 -14.56 -15.73
C GLN A 673 14.80 -13.48 -15.05
N ILE A 674 14.99 -12.21 -15.43
CA ILE A 674 14.12 -11.10 -14.95
C ILE A 674 12.69 -11.31 -15.44
N LEU A 675 12.49 -11.63 -16.72
CA LEU A 675 11.16 -11.91 -17.30
C LEU A 675 10.48 -13.13 -16.65
N ALA A 676 11.23 -14.20 -16.39
CA ALA A 676 10.75 -15.36 -15.64
C ALA A 676 10.31 -14.99 -14.22
N SER A 677 11.09 -14.15 -13.53
CA SER A 677 10.75 -13.67 -12.18
C SER A 677 9.49 -12.80 -12.16
N LEU A 678 9.21 -12.04 -13.23
CA LEU A 678 7.97 -11.27 -13.37
C LEU A 678 6.75 -12.17 -13.59
N ASP A 679 6.87 -13.24 -14.38
CA ASP A 679 5.80 -14.22 -14.59
C ASP A 679 5.52 -15.04 -13.31
N LEU A 680 6.57 -15.45 -12.59
CA LEU A 680 6.47 -16.10 -11.28
C LEU A 680 5.86 -15.18 -10.21
N GLY A 681 6.33 -13.93 -10.11
CA GLY A 681 5.80 -12.94 -9.17
C GLY A 681 4.33 -12.62 -9.43
N ARG A 682 3.93 -12.54 -10.70
CA ARG A 682 2.52 -12.44 -11.11
C ARG A 682 1.70 -13.63 -10.61
N ARG A 683 2.16 -14.87 -10.78
CA ARG A 683 1.45 -16.05 -10.23
C ARG A 683 1.28 -15.93 -8.72
N GLN A 684 2.34 -15.51 -8.02
CA GLN A 684 2.29 -15.38 -6.57
C GLN A 684 1.20 -14.39 -6.15
N VAL A 685 1.14 -13.20 -6.75
CA VAL A 685 0.13 -12.20 -6.34
C VAL A 685 -1.31 -12.55 -6.75
N GLU A 686 -1.52 -13.31 -7.84
CA GLU A 686 -2.85 -13.78 -8.24
C GLU A 686 -3.43 -14.82 -7.25
N LEU A 687 -2.59 -15.59 -6.54
CA LEU A 687 -3.01 -16.66 -5.63
C LEU A 687 -2.82 -16.31 -4.14
N GLU A 688 -1.70 -15.68 -3.78
CA GLU A 688 -1.27 -15.39 -2.41
C GLU A 688 -1.35 -13.88 -2.07
N GLY A 689 -1.55 -13.00 -3.05
CA GLY A 689 -1.40 -11.55 -2.90
C GLY A 689 -2.24 -10.94 -1.77
N PHE A 690 -3.49 -11.40 -1.62
CA PHE A 690 -4.36 -10.97 -0.53
C PHE A 690 -3.79 -11.32 0.86
N GLU A 691 -3.26 -12.53 1.02
CA GLU A 691 -2.63 -12.94 2.28
C GLU A 691 -1.38 -12.12 2.58
N LEU A 692 -0.49 -12.02 1.59
CA LEU A 692 0.82 -11.38 1.74
C LEU A 692 0.68 -9.91 2.14
N VAL A 693 -0.28 -9.20 1.55
CA VAL A 693 -0.54 -7.79 1.88
C VAL A 693 -1.26 -7.65 3.23
N GLN A 694 -2.23 -8.52 3.57
CA GLN A 694 -2.84 -8.51 4.90
C GLN A 694 -1.79 -8.73 6.00
N ARG A 695 -0.90 -9.72 5.81
CA ARG A 695 0.21 -10.01 6.73
C ARG A 695 1.16 -8.81 6.86
N GLN A 696 1.51 -8.14 5.76
CA GLN A 696 2.35 -6.93 5.75
C GLN A 696 1.74 -5.79 6.59
N LEU A 697 0.45 -5.52 6.44
CA LEU A 697 -0.28 -4.46 7.16
C LEU A 697 -0.44 -4.78 8.66
N ASP A 698 -0.70 -6.04 9.01
CA ASP A 698 -0.84 -6.49 10.40
C ASP A 698 0.51 -6.46 11.14
N LEU A 699 1.60 -6.79 10.47
CA LEU A 699 2.97 -6.68 11.00
C LEU A 699 3.36 -5.21 11.24
N ALA A 700 3.02 -4.31 10.31
CA ALA A 700 3.29 -2.88 10.47
C ALA A 700 2.53 -2.28 11.66
N THR A 701 1.23 -2.60 11.76
CA THR A 701 0.37 -2.19 12.88
C THR A 701 0.88 -2.74 14.22
N SER A 702 1.50 -3.92 14.21
CA SER A 702 2.16 -4.51 15.39
C SER A 702 3.40 -3.73 15.82
N LEU A 703 4.29 -3.38 14.87
CA LEU A 703 5.47 -2.55 15.14
C LEU A 703 5.07 -1.18 15.72
N ALA A 704 4.17 -0.48 15.03
CA ALA A 704 3.69 0.84 15.46
C ALA A 704 3.01 0.78 16.85
N SER A 705 2.25 -0.28 17.12
CA SER A 705 1.62 -0.50 18.43
C SER A 705 2.65 -0.83 19.53
N ALA A 706 3.72 -1.57 19.23
CA ALA A 706 4.77 -1.86 20.18
C ALA A 706 5.51 -0.59 20.61
N VAL A 707 5.93 0.24 19.65
CA VAL A 707 6.57 1.55 19.93
C VAL A 707 5.65 2.45 20.76
N ALA A 708 4.37 2.53 20.41
CA ALA A 708 3.41 3.40 21.11
C ALA A 708 3.02 2.92 22.54
N ARG A 709 3.09 1.60 22.82
CA ARG A 709 2.65 1.02 24.10
C ARG A 709 3.80 0.75 25.07
N HIS A 710 4.98 0.38 24.58
CA HIS A 710 6.10 0.01 25.45
C HIS A 710 6.56 1.22 26.29
N PRO A 711 6.66 1.11 27.63
CA PRO A 711 6.90 2.26 28.51
C PRO A 711 8.17 3.05 28.18
N LEU A 712 9.22 2.35 27.76
CA LEU A 712 10.49 2.91 27.33
C LEU A 712 10.43 3.50 25.90
N LEU A 713 10.06 2.69 24.89
CA LEU A 713 10.03 3.13 23.48
C LEU A 713 9.22 4.41 23.26
N ARG A 714 8.04 4.55 23.88
CA ARG A 714 7.20 5.75 23.73
C ARG A 714 7.81 7.04 24.31
N ARG A 715 8.82 6.92 25.18
CA ARG A 715 9.58 8.05 25.75
C ARG A 715 10.69 8.47 24.78
N THR A 716 11.38 7.50 24.19
CA THR A 716 12.51 7.70 23.26
C THR A 716 12.08 8.01 21.82
N PHE A 717 11.01 7.38 21.34
CA PHE A 717 10.57 7.38 19.93
C PHE A 717 9.09 7.76 19.80
N ARG A 718 8.71 8.35 18.66
CA ARG A 718 7.31 8.60 18.29
C ARG A 718 7.06 8.11 16.86
N VAL A 719 6.04 7.30 16.66
CA VAL A 719 5.54 6.98 15.31
C VAL A 719 4.75 8.17 14.80
N LEU A 720 5.12 8.72 13.64
CA LEU A 720 4.37 9.78 12.99
C LEU A 720 3.11 9.20 12.35
N SER A 721 1.98 9.88 12.54
CA SER A 721 0.65 9.41 12.13
C SER A 721 0.07 10.31 11.03
N ALA A 722 -1.16 10.04 10.59
CA ALA A 722 -1.87 10.93 9.68
C ALA A 722 -2.08 12.34 10.27
N HIS A 723 -1.99 12.53 11.59
CA HIS A 723 -2.07 13.85 12.21
C HIS A 723 -0.82 14.69 11.98
N GLU A 724 0.37 14.08 12.01
CA GLU A 724 1.65 14.75 11.76
C GLU A 724 2.02 14.83 10.27
N LEU A 725 1.64 13.82 9.47
CA LEU A 725 2.05 13.69 8.08
C LEU A 725 1.07 14.35 7.08
N ILE A 726 -0.16 14.68 7.49
CA ILE A 726 -1.21 15.20 6.62
C ILE A 726 -1.97 16.35 7.30
N PRO A 727 -1.99 17.57 6.74
CA PRO A 727 -2.77 18.69 7.25
C PRO A 727 -4.27 18.36 7.39
N ALA A 728 -4.91 18.93 8.42
CA ALA A 728 -6.27 18.58 8.81
C ALA A 728 -7.33 18.83 7.73
N GLU A 729 -7.12 19.85 6.88
CA GLU A 729 -7.98 20.20 5.74
C GLU A 729 -8.11 19.09 4.69
N TYR A 730 -7.16 18.14 4.63
CA TYR A 730 -7.17 17.01 3.69
C TYR A 730 -7.75 15.71 4.30
N ARG A 731 -8.26 15.76 5.54
CA ARG A 731 -8.72 14.57 6.30
C ARG A 731 -10.11 14.77 6.89
N GLU A 732 -11.13 14.18 6.27
CA GLU A 732 -12.51 14.17 6.78
C GLU A 732 -12.68 13.28 8.01
N THR A 733 -12.04 12.10 8.05
CA THR A 733 -12.27 11.09 9.12
C THR A 733 -11.50 11.36 10.41
N ASN A 734 -10.46 12.22 10.34
CA ASN A 734 -9.64 12.71 11.46
C ASN A 734 -9.04 11.64 12.40
N ARG A 735 -8.82 10.41 11.94
CA ARG A 735 -8.18 9.33 12.72
C ARG A 735 -6.66 9.30 12.49
N PRO A 736 -5.81 9.21 13.53
CA PRO A 736 -4.35 9.27 13.36
C PRO A 736 -3.76 7.99 12.73
N MET A 737 -4.20 6.81 13.16
CA MET A 737 -3.84 5.52 12.56
C MET A 737 -5.11 4.67 12.38
N PRO A 738 -5.88 4.86 11.29
CA PRO A 738 -7.17 4.22 11.08
C PRO A 738 -7.19 2.70 11.29
N LEU A 739 -6.20 1.97 10.75
CA LEU A 739 -6.12 0.51 10.86
C LEU A 739 -5.93 -0.02 12.29
N ARG A 740 -5.37 0.80 13.20
CA ARG A 740 -5.26 0.43 14.63
C ARG A 740 -6.63 0.36 15.33
N ASP A 741 -7.60 1.13 14.85
CA ASP A 741 -8.96 1.18 15.39
C ASP A 741 -9.89 0.14 14.72
N GLY A 742 -9.49 -0.41 13.56
CA GLY A 742 -10.23 -1.46 12.84
C GLY A 742 -10.15 -1.33 11.32
N LEU A 743 -10.51 -2.40 10.61
CA LEU A 743 -10.53 -2.41 9.15
C LEU A 743 -11.62 -1.50 8.59
N ALA A 744 -12.77 -1.37 9.26
CA ALA A 744 -13.84 -0.45 8.86
C ALA A 744 -13.39 1.02 8.98
N THR A 745 -12.61 1.34 10.02
CA THR A 745 -12.06 2.69 10.23
C THR A 745 -11.02 3.01 9.15
N MET A 746 -10.16 2.05 8.79
CA MET A 746 -9.25 2.19 7.64
C MET A 746 -10.02 2.40 6.34
N TRP A 747 -11.04 1.58 6.06
CA TRP A 747 -11.84 1.66 4.84
C TRP A 747 -12.52 3.03 4.70
N ALA A 748 -13.16 3.53 5.77
CA ALA A 748 -13.80 4.83 5.77
C ALA A 748 -12.83 5.99 5.47
N ALA A 749 -11.63 5.98 6.04
CA ALA A 749 -10.59 6.97 5.74
C ALA A 749 -10.13 6.87 4.28
N TRP A 750 -9.84 5.64 3.82
CA TRP A 750 -9.39 5.35 2.46
C TRP A 750 -10.44 5.60 1.37
N THR A 751 -11.72 5.72 1.71
CA THR A 751 -12.78 6.11 0.76
C THR A 751 -13.08 7.62 0.76
N ARG A 752 -12.75 8.36 1.84
CA ARG A 752 -13.17 9.75 2.02
C ARG A 752 -12.07 10.80 2.01
N ASP A 753 -10.96 10.54 2.69
CA ASP A 753 -9.92 11.56 2.91
C ASP A 753 -9.17 11.85 1.59
N GLU A 754 -8.69 13.09 1.37
CA GLU A 754 -7.93 13.39 0.14
C GLU A 754 -6.61 12.61 0.13
N PHE A 755 -5.95 12.56 1.30
CA PHE A 755 -4.75 11.77 1.55
C PHE A 755 -4.94 10.80 2.72
N VAL A 756 -4.28 9.65 2.63
CA VAL A 756 -4.15 8.68 3.73
C VAL A 756 -2.71 8.20 3.84
N VAL A 757 -2.33 7.64 4.99
CA VAL A 757 -1.00 7.04 5.18
C VAL A 757 -1.09 5.52 4.99
N ASP A 758 -0.20 4.97 4.16
CA ASP A 758 0.06 3.54 4.01
C ASP A 758 0.60 2.98 5.34
N PRO A 759 -0.15 2.09 6.04
CA PRO A 759 0.27 1.57 7.33
C PRO A 759 1.62 0.85 7.29
N SER A 760 2.05 0.33 6.13
CA SER A 760 3.34 -0.35 5.96
C SER A 760 4.55 0.57 5.91
N ARG A 761 4.35 1.89 5.98
CA ARG A 761 5.39 2.94 6.06
C ARG A 761 5.41 3.54 7.46
N ILE A 762 6.25 2.99 8.33
CA ILE A 762 6.36 3.39 9.73
C ILE A 762 7.50 4.42 9.86
N THR A 763 7.17 5.69 9.69
CA THR A 763 8.08 6.80 9.99
C THR A 763 8.17 7.01 11.49
N ILE A 764 9.36 6.81 12.05
CA ILE A 764 9.66 7.01 13.47
C ILE A 764 10.47 8.29 13.63
N GLU A 765 9.95 9.25 14.38
CA GLU A 765 10.70 10.38 14.90
C GLU A 765 11.69 9.90 15.98
N ILE A 766 12.94 10.32 15.81
CA ILE A 766 14.06 10.03 16.72
C ILE A 766 14.58 11.28 17.45
N SER A 767 14.00 12.47 17.24
CA SER A 767 14.46 13.77 17.80
C SER A 767 14.89 13.74 19.27
N ARG A 768 14.25 12.90 20.09
CA ARG A 768 14.51 12.79 21.54
C ARG A 768 15.79 12.04 21.90
N THR A 769 16.38 11.26 20.98
CA THR A 769 17.66 10.57 21.22
C THR A 769 18.83 11.54 21.28
N GLY A 770 18.70 12.74 20.67
CA GLY A 770 19.80 13.68 20.46
C GLY A 770 20.75 13.28 19.32
N VAL A 771 20.43 12.21 18.56
CA VAL A 771 21.24 11.68 17.46
C VAL A 771 20.52 11.94 16.14
N ASP A 772 21.25 12.38 15.12
CA ASP A 772 20.71 12.61 13.78
C ASP A 772 20.43 11.28 13.03
N GLY A 773 19.62 11.35 11.98
CA GLY A 773 19.20 10.16 11.23
C GLY A 773 20.29 9.48 10.38
N ASP A 774 21.41 10.13 10.06
CA ASP A 774 22.51 9.43 9.37
C ASP A 774 23.33 8.61 10.39
N THR A 775 23.69 9.21 11.52
CA THR A 775 24.34 8.53 12.64
C THR A 775 23.46 7.40 13.20
N PHE A 776 22.16 7.62 13.36
CA PHE A 776 21.22 6.58 13.79
C PHE A 776 21.15 5.41 12.79
N LYS A 777 21.15 5.69 11.49
CA LYS A 777 21.15 4.67 10.44
C LYS A 777 22.44 3.85 10.44
N HIS A 778 23.58 4.51 10.33
CA HIS A 778 24.85 3.82 10.14
C HIS A 778 25.35 3.22 11.46
N GLU A 779 25.59 4.05 12.47
CA GLU A 779 26.22 3.59 13.72
C GLU A 779 25.29 2.81 14.63
N HIS A 780 24.00 3.16 14.69
CA HIS A 780 23.07 2.52 15.65
C HIS A 780 22.29 1.34 15.05
N LEU A 781 21.92 1.35 13.77
CA LEU A 781 21.17 0.25 13.13
C LEU A 781 22.04 -0.69 12.30
N MET A 782 22.76 -0.16 11.30
CA MET A 782 23.47 -0.98 10.32
C MET A 782 24.70 -1.67 10.92
N ASP A 783 25.61 -0.91 11.51
CA ASP A 783 26.93 -1.42 11.93
C ASP A 783 26.85 -2.26 13.22
N ARG A 784 25.91 -1.95 14.13
CA ARG A 784 25.72 -2.69 15.40
C ARG A 784 24.80 -3.89 15.30
N TYR A 785 23.71 -3.80 14.53
CA TYR A 785 22.63 -4.81 14.53
C TYR A 785 22.27 -5.36 13.15
N GLY A 786 22.95 -4.93 12.08
CA GLY A 786 22.69 -5.38 10.71
C GLY A 786 21.36 -4.89 10.13
N ILE A 787 20.70 -3.90 10.75
CA ILE A 787 19.39 -3.41 10.32
C ILE A 787 19.56 -2.32 9.25
N GLN A 788 19.12 -2.61 8.03
CA GLN A 788 19.15 -1.67 6.92
C GLN A 788 17.84 -0.88 6.83
N VAL A 789 17.93 0.44 6.63
CA VAL A 789 16.79 1.34 6.41
C VAL A 789 16.99 2.15 5.13
N ASN A 790 15.90 2.36 4.37
CA ASN A 790 15.97 2.95 3.03
C ASN A 790 16.01 4.48 3.03
N LYS A 791 15.43 5.13 4.05
CA LYS A 791 15.39 6.60 4.16
C LYS A 791 15.47 7.02 5.62
N THR A 792 16.24 8.07 5.85
CA THR A 792 16.22 8.88 7.07
C THR A 792 16.09 10.35 6.67
N SER A 793 15.57 11.18 7.56
CA SER A 793 15.77 12.63 7.55
C SER A 793 16.73 13.00 8.68
N ARG A 794 16.92 14.29 8.99
CA ARG A 794 17.72 14.71 10.15
C ARG A 794 17.20 14.12 11.46
N ASN A 795 15.89 13.94 11.59
CA ASN A 795 15.21 13.57 12.84
C ASN A 795 14.16 12.45 12.71
N THR A 796 14.06 11.80 11.53
CA THR A 796 13.17 10.64 11.33
C THR A 796 13.87 9.47 10.65
N VAL A 797 13.37 8.26 10.89
CA VAL A 797 13.78 7.00 10.27
C VAL A 797 12.55 6.28 9.72
N LEU A 798 12.56 5.92 8.44
CA LEU A 798 11.48 5.18 7.82
C LEU A 798 11.75 3.67 7.83
N PHE A 799 10.96 2.94 8.63
CA PHE A 799 10.88 1.48 8.58
C PHE A 799 9.73 1.05 7.66
N MET A 800 9.92 -0.04 6.93
CA MET A 800 8.91 -0.52 5.97
C MET A 800 8.73 -2.02 6.10
N THR A 801 7.49 -2.47 6.25
CA THR A 801 7.16 -3.89 6.07
C THR A 801 6.86 -4.16 4.60
N ASN A 802 7.19 -5.35 4.13
CA ASN A 802 6.91 -5.84 2.79
C ASN A 802 6.36 -7.27 2.86
N ILE A 803 5.92 -7.82 1.73
CA ILE A 803 5.36 -9.18 1.63
C ILE A 803 6.31 -10.31 2.11
N GLY A 804 7.62 -10.07 2.17
CA GLY A 804 8.63 -11.01 2.68
C GLY A 804 9.01 -10.78 4.15
N THR A 805 8.42 -9.80 4.83
CA THR A 805 8.76 -9.47 6.22
C THR A 805 8.18 -10.52 7.17
N SER A 806 9.02 -11.09 8.03
CA SER A 806 8.60 -12.11 9.00
C SER A 806 8.23 -11.52 10.35
N ARG A 807 7.42 -12.25 11.14
CA ARG A 807 7.15 -11.93 12.55
C ARG A 807 8.45 -11.77 13.36
N SER A 808 9.43 -12.66 13.12
CA SER A 808 10.73 -12.64 13.81
C SER A 808 11.57 -11.39 13.48
N ALA A 809 11.53 -10.90 12.24
CA ALA A 809 12.22 -9.66 11.86
C ALA A 809 11.62 -8.45 12.58
N VAL A 810 10.29 -8.38 12.71
CA VAL A 810 9.61 -7.32 13.47
C VAL A 810 9.92 -7.43 14.97
N ALA A 811 9.94 -8.64 15.53
CA ALA A 811 10.31 -8.86 16.93
C ALA A 811 11.76 -8.42 17.22
N TYR A 812 12.71 -8.79 16.35
CA TYR A 812 14.11 -8.37 16.45
C TYR A 812 14.28 -6.85 16.34
N LEU A 813 13.53 -6.18 15.44
CA LEU A 813 13.53 -4.72 15.36
C LEU A 813 13.01 -4.07 16.65
N ILE A 814 11.92 -4.60 17.23
CA ILE A 814 11.40 -4.10 18.52
C ILE A 814 12.43 -4.29 19.63
N GLU A 815 13.08 -5.46 19.71
CA GLU A 815 14.14 -5.75 20.67
C GLU A 815 15.34 -4.79 20.53
N VAL A 816 15.78 -4.53 19.30
CA VAL A 816 16.86 -3.57 19.02
C VAL A 816 16.46 -2.14 19.38
N LEU A 817 15.23 -1.72 19.09
CA LEU A 817 14.73 -0.41 19.52
C LEU A 817 14.67 -0.31 21.06
N VAL A 818 14.36 -1.39 21.78
CA VAL A 818 14.40 -1.40 23.25
C VAL A 818 15.83 -1.22 23.75
N LYS A 819 16.78 -2.03 23.26
CA LYS A 819 18.21 -1.94 23.60
C LYS A 819 18.81 -0.56 23.32
N LEU A 820 18.43 0.06 22.19
CA LEU A 820 18.82 1.43 21.85
C LEU A 820 18.21 2.44 22.82
N ALA A 821 16.93 2.28 23.19
CA ALA A 821 16.28 3.17 24.13
C ALA A 821 16.82 3.05 25.57
N GLU A 822 17.22 1.84 26.01
CA GLU A 822 17.92 1.62 27.28
C GLU A 822 19.26 2.35 27.27
N ARG A 823 20.06 2.13 26.22
CA ARG A 823 21.35 2.79 26.03
C ARG A 823 21.24 4.32 26.03
N PHE A 824 20.25 4.91 25.34
CA PHE A 824 20.09 6.36 25.33
C PHE A 824 19.67 6.95 26.68
N GLU A 825 19.04 6.17 27.57
CA GLU A 825 18.83 6.59 28.96
C GLU A 825 20.14 6.45 29.76
N GLU A 826 20.86 5.33 29.65
CA GLU A 826 22.15 5.10 30.32
C GLU A 826 23.20 6.17 29.96
N ASP A 827 23.36 6.47 28.67
CA ASP A 827 24.27 7.51 28.17
C ASP A 827 23.88 8.89 28.74
N ARG A 828 22.58 9.19 28.90
CA ARG A 828 22.10 10.46 29.48
C ARG A 828 22.24 10.54 31.01
N ASP A 829 21.93 9.46 31.71
CA ASP A 829 22.11 9.34 33.16
C ASP A 829 23.60 9.50 33.52
N SER A 830 24.51 8.95 32.70
CA SER A 830 25.97 9.12 32.86
C SER A 830 26.44 10.58 32.71
N LEU A 831 25.71 11.37 31.91
CA LEU A 831 25.93 12.81 31.72
C LEU A 831 25.19 13.68 32.75
N GLY A 832 24.44 13.08 33.69
CA GLY A 832 23.62 13.80 34.67
C GLY A 832 22.42 14.54 34.08
N LEU A 833 21.99 14.17 32.86
CA LEU A 833 20.85 14.76 32.17
C LEU A 833 19.54 14.12 32.64
N ALA A 834 18.43 14.84 32.51
CA ALA A 834 17.12 14.32 32.89
C ALA A 834 16.67 13.16 31.97
N PRO A 835 15.91 12.17 32.49
CA PRO A 835 15.43 11.04 31.71
C PRO A 835 14.54 11.43 30.53
N LEU A 836 14.61 10.65 29.45
CA LEU A 836 13.92 10.89 28.17
C LEU A 836 12.41 11.08 28.33
N GLY A 837 11.86 12.03 27.59
CA GLY A 837 10.43 12.36 27.63
C GLY A 837 9.96 13.05 28.92
N SER A 838 10.86 13.46 29.82
CA SER A 838 10.52 14.39 30.91
C SER A 838 10.49 15.84 30.40
N HIS A 839 9.64 16.70 30.99
CA HIS A 839 9.61 18.14 30.65
C HIS A 839 10.98 18.81 30.79
N ARG A 840 11.78 18.37 31.77
CA ARG A 840 13.13 18.85 32.00
C ARG A 840 14.10 18.38 30.91
N ALA A 841 14.00 17.14 30.43
CA ALA A 841 14.80 16.67 29.30
C ALA A 841 14.50 17.44 28.00
N SER A 842 13.25 17.85 27.77
CA SER A 842 12.89 18.74 26.66
C SER A 842 13.55 20.12 26.79
N GLN A 843 13.63 20.67 28.00
CA GLN A 843 14.33 21.95 28.27
C GLN A 843 15.87 21.82 28.21
N GLU A 844 16.44 20.68 28.63
CA GLU A 844 17.88 20.44 28.58
C GLU A 844 18.38 20.18 27.15
N ALA A 845 17.57 19.55 26.29
CA ALA A 845 17.83 19.51 24.85
C ALA A 845 17.94 20.95 24.28
N LEU A 846 16.92 21.78 24.53
CA LEU A 846 16.89 23.19 24.13
C LEU A 846 18.11 24.01 24.62
N GLY A 847 18.69 23.68 25.78
CA GLY A 847 19.87 24.36 26.32
C GLY A 847 21.23 23.85 25.79
N GLY A 848 21.30 22.67 25.18
CA GLY A 848 22.54 21.99 24.81
C GLY A 848 23.09 22.30 23.41
N GLY A 849 22.51 23.29 22.70
CA GLY A 849 22.81 23.55 21.28
C GLY A 849 22.06 22.64 20.30
N PHE A 850 21.19 21.75 20.80
CA PHE A 850 20.28 20.90 20.02
C PHE A 850 18.83 21.30 20.30
N SER A 851 18.40 22.41 19.70
CA SER A 851 17.05 22.95 19.87
C SER A 851 15.97 21.88 19.59
N ALA A 852 15.13 21.60 20.59
CA ALA A 852 13.97 20.71 20.47
C ALA A 852 12.73 21.42 19.87
N GLU A 853 12.87 22.68 19.44
CA GLU A 853 11.90 23.36 18.59
C GLU A 853 12.11 22.91 17.13
N PRO A 854 11.13 22.27 16.46
CA PRO A 854 11.31 21.78 15.09
C PRO A 854 11.68 22.87 14.08
N ALA A 855 11.34 24.13 14.36
CA ALA A 855 11.57 25.28 13.49
C ALA A 855 13.05 25.73 13.38
N ASP A 856 13.90 25.40 14.36
CA ASP A 856 15.33 25.77 14.36
C ASP A 856 16.24 24.67 13.76
N VAL A 857 15.67 23.49 13.44
CA VAL A 857 16.43 22.27 13.14
C VAL A 857 16.80 22.12 11.66
N MET A 858 16.01 22.70 10.75
CA MET A 858 16.27 22.78 9.30
C MET A 858 15.60 24.03 8.73
N PRO A 859 16.19 24.72 7.72
CA PRO A 859 15.47 25.72 6.95
C PRO A 859 14.29 25.07 6.22
N PRO A 860 13.16 25.78 6.06
CA PRO A 860 12.02 25.26 5.32
C PRO A 860 12.43 24.90 3.89
N LEU A 861 11.81 23.86 3.34
CA LEU A 861 12.09 23.40 1.98
C LEU A 861 11.77 24.53 0.98
N PRO A 862 12.77 25.02 0.21
CA PRO A 862 12.59 26.17 -0.66
C PRO A 862 11.76 25.84 -1.90
N ASP A 863 11.29 26.86 -2.61
CA ASP A 863 10.78 26.71 -3.97
C ASP A 863 11.96 26.32 -4.90
N PHE A 864 11.93 25.08 -5.36
CA PHE A 864 12.91 24.53 -6.28
C PHE A 864 12.49 24.66 -7.75
N SER A 865 11.30 25.19 -8.04
CA SER A 865 10.58 25.03 -9.31
C SER A 865 10.92 26.11 -10.35
N ALA A 866 11.43 27.27 -9.95
CA ALA A 866 11.66 28.43 -10.81
C ALA A 866 12.70 28.24 -11.95
N PHE A 867 12.25 28.33 -13.21
CA PHE A 867 13.11 28.43 -14.40
C PHE A 867 13.63 29.85 -14.65
N ALA A 868 14.82 29.94 -15.24
CA ALA A 868 15.37 31.19 -15.75
C ALA A 868 14.64 31.65 -17.02
N GLU A 869 14.50 32.96 -17.22
CA GLU A 869 13.68 33.57 -18.28
C GLU A 869 13.94 33.00 -19.68
N ARG A 870 15.22 32.85 -20.07
CA ARG A 870 15.64 32.26 -21.36
C ARG A 870 15.25 30.78 -21.58
N PHE A 871 14.74 30.10 -20.56
CA PHE A 871 14.24 28.73 -20.62
C PHE A 871 12.77 28.60 -20.22
N ARG A 872 12.07 29.71 -19.95
CA ARG A 872 10.60 29.72 -19.86
C ARG A 872 10.00 29.74 -21.26
N ALA A 873 8.79 29.24 -21.41
CA ALA A 873 8.03 29.49 -22.63
C ALA A 873 7.78 31.00 -22.79
N PRO A 874 7.94 31.58 -24.00
CA PRO A 874 7.61 32.97 -24.23
C PRO A 874 6.09 33.18 -24.01
N GLY A 875 5.74 34.12 -23.14
CA GLY A 875 4.35 34.51 -22.92
C GLY A 875 3.72 35.01 -24.22
N HIS A 876 2.48 34.59 -24.50
CA HIS A 876 1.68 35.25 -25.52
C HIS A 876 1.33 36.65 -25.02
N ALA A 877 1.36 37.66 -25.88
CA ALA A 877 1.23 39.06 -25.45
C ALA A 877 -0.06 39.30 -24.64
N GLY A 878 0.09 39.55 -23.34
CA GLY A 878 -1.02 39.77 -22.40
C GLY A 878 -1.40 38.56 -21.52
N THR A 879 -0.76 37.39 -21.68
CA THR A 879 -0.88 36.28 -20.73
C THR A 879 0.19 36.36 -19.65
N GLY A 880 -0.15 35.98 -18.41
CA GLY A 880 0.79 35.98 -17.29
C GLY A 880 1.84 34.87 -17.42
N ASP A 881 2.96 35.02 -16.70
CA ASP A 881 4.03 34.04 -16.61
C ASP A 881 3.52 32.70 -16.06
N LEU A 882 3.48 31.68 -16.92
CA LEU A 882 3.22 30.29 -16.52
C LEU A 882 4.54 29.59 -16.13
N PRO A 883 4.50 28.56 -15.27
CA PRO A 883 5.71 27.98 -14.68
C PRO A 883 6.46 26.98 -15.58
N ASP A 884 6.00 26.72 -16.80
CA ASP A 884 6.63 25.73 -17.68
C ASP A 884 7.99 26.16 -18.25
N GLY A 885 8.98 25.26 -18.13
CA GLY A 885 10.33 25.48 -18.64
C GLY A 885 10.90 24.35 -19.51
N ASP A 886 11.77 24.72 -20.44
CA ASP A 886 12.52 23.84 -21.33
C ASP A 886 13.81 23.32 -20.67
N ILE A 887 13.71 22.13 -20.07
CA ILE A 887 14.85 21.41 -19.49
C ILE A 887 15.82 20.93 -20.58
N ARG A 888 15.34 20.64 -21.80
CA ARG A 888 16.15 20.02 -22.86
C ARG A 888 17.18 21.00 -23.41
N SER A 889 16.78 22.21 -23.78
CA SER A 889 17.72 23.22 -24.29
C SER A 889 18.74 23.61 -23.23
N ALA A 890 18.31 23.74 -21.96
CA ALA A 890 19.21 24.01 -20.84
C ALA A 890 20.22 22.87 -20.59
N PHE A 891 19.78 21.60 -20.67
CA PHE A 891 20.67 20.44 -20.56
C PHE A 891 21.74 20.43 -21.66
N TYR A 892 21.36 20.65 -22.92
CA TYR A 892 22.33 20.67 -24.04
C TYR A 892 23.23 21.90 -24.02
N ALA A 893 22.76 23.06 -23.56
CA ALA A 893 23.62 24.21 -23.25
C ALA A 893 24.66 23.83 -22.18
N GLY A 894 24.23 23.12 -21.14
CA GLY A 894 25.09 22.61 -20.07
C GLY A 894 26.19 21.66 -20.55
N GLN A 895 25.97 20.88 -21.61
CA GLN A 895 27.01 19.99 -22.16
C GLN A 895 28.10 20.72 -22.96
N ARG A 896 27.91 21.98 -23.35
CA ARG A 896 28.93 22.75 -24.07
C ARG A 896 29.98 23.27 -23.07
N ARG A 897 31.22 22.80 -23.17
CA ARG A 897 32.34 23.21 -22.27
C ARG A 897 32.53 24.73 -22.17
N THR A 898 32.25 25.47 -23.24
CA THR A 898 32.32 26.94 -23.27
C THR A 898 31.13 27.63 -22.61
N GLY A 899 29.99 26.95 -22.46
CA GLY A 899 28.75 27.48 -21.89
C GLY A 899 28.58 27.24 -20.40
N VAL A 900 29.57 26.65 -19.72
CA VAL A 900 29.52 26.34 -18.28
C VAL A 900 30.72 26.88 -17.51
N GLU A 901 30.51 27.07 -16.22
CA GLU A 901 31.57 27.24 -15.21
C GLU A 901 31.25 26.41 -13.96
N TYR A 902 32.27 26.17 -13.14
CA TYR A 902 32.13 25.56 -11.82
C TYR A 902 32.36 26.63 -10.78
N VAL A 903 31.41 26.78 -9.85
CA VAL A 903 31.37 27.89 -8.90
C VAL A 903 31.20 27.33 -7.49
N SER A 904 32.10 27.69 -6.58
CA SER A 904 32.04 27.24 -5.19
C SER A 904 30.77 27.76 -4.50
N PRO A 905 30.21 27.05 -3.49
CA PRO A 905 29.00 27.49 -2.80
C PRO A 905 29.09 28.92 -2.23
N ALA A 906 30.27 29.31 -1.74
CA ALA A 906 30.51 30.65 -1.20
C ALA A 906 30.52 31.74 -2.29
N GLU A 907 31.13 31.47 -3.45
CA GLU A 907 31.10 32.40 -4.58
C GLU A 907 29.68 32.51 -5.17
N LEU A 908 28.98 31.38 -5.30
CA LEU A 908 27.63 31.35 -5.83
C LEU A 908 26.64 32.13 -4.94
N ARG A 909 26.82 32.02 -3.61
CA ARG A 909 26.10 32.84 -2.63
C ARG A 909 26.36 34.34 -2.84
N ARG A 910 27.63 34.77 -2.99
CA ARG A 910 27.96 36.18 -3.26
C ARG A 910 27.30 36.72 -4.53
N ARG A 911 27.28 35.92 -5.61
CA ARG A 911 26.63 36.28 -6.87
C ARG A 911 25.12 36.47 -6.70
N VAL A 912 24.44 35.53 -6.03
CA VAL A 912 23.01 35.66 -5.70
C VAL A 912 22.73 36.87 -4.80
N GLU A 913 23.57 37.13 -3.80
CA GLU A 913 23.48 38.31 -2.92
C GLU A 913 23.75 39.64 -3.66
N ALA A 914 24.54 39.62 -4.73
CA ALA A 914 24.75 40.74 -5.64
C ALA A 914 23.59 40.95 -6.65
N GLY A 915 22.59 40.06 -6.66
CA GLY A 915 21.41 40.13 -7.54
C GLY A 915 21.54 39.38 -8.87
N GLU A 916 22.62 38.63 -9.09
CA GLU A 916 22.74 37.72 -10.23
C GLU A 916 21.70 36.58 -10.11
N ARG A 917 21.37 35.93 -11.24
CA ARG A 917 20.49 34.76 -11.27
C ARG A 917 21.19 33.55 -11.89
N PRO A 918 22.17 32.94 -11.20
CA PRO A 918 22.91 31.79 -11.72
C PRO A 918 21.96 30.65 -12.07
N VAL A 919 22.22 30.00 -13.21
CA VAL A 919 21.32 28.95 -13.73
C VAL A 919 22.01 27.60 -13.69
N SER A 920 21.37 26.58 -13.11
CA SER A 920 21.93 25.23 -13.07
C SER A 920 22.14 24.67 -14.48
N ALA A 921 23.32 24.11 -14.75
CA ALA A 921 23.64 23.40 -15.99
C ALA A 921 23.40 21.88 -15.90
N GLY A 922 22.99 21.38 -14.74
CA GLY A 922 22.88 19.95 -14.44
C GLY A 922 21.74 19.61 -13.48
N PHE A 923 21.53 18.32 -13.29
CA PHE A 923 20.71 17.82 -12.19
C PHE A 923 21.54 17.84 -10.90
N VAL A 924 21.02 18.46 -9.84
CA VAL A 924 21.59 18.34 -8.49
C VAL A 924 20.61 17.51 -7.66
N THR A 925 21.07 16.41 -7.06
CA THR A 925 20.21 15.45 -6.35
C THR A 925 20.91 14.94 -5.09
N PRO A 926 20.65 15.54 -3.91
CA PRO A 926 21.13 15.04 -2.62
C PRO A 926 20.33 13.81 -2.16
N TYR A 927 20.99 12.90 -1.46
CA TYR A 927 20.41 11.69 -0.87
C TYR A 927 20.70 11.63 0.64
N PRO A 928 19.72 11.87 1.54
CA PRO A 928 18.32 12.24 1.32
C PRO A 928 18.16 13.68 0.77
N PRO A 929 16.97 14.05 0.26
CA PRO A 929 15.75 13.26 0.13
C PRO A 929 15.67 12.37 -1.13
N GLY A 930 16.58 12.53 -2.10
CA GLY A 930 16.73 11.64 -3.25
C GLY A 930 15.95 12.01 -4.52
N PHE A 931 15.34 13.20 -4.55
CA PHE A 931 14.78 13.85 -5.75
C PHE A 931 15.64 15.05 -6.20
N PRO A 932 15.57 15.49 -7.47
CA PRO A 932 16.37 16.63 -7.93
C PRO A 932 15.92 17.96 -7.29
N VAL A 933 16.82 18.58 -6.52
CA VAL A 933 16.62 19.93 -5.97
C VAL A 933 16.81 21.00 -7.05
N LEU A 934 17.70 20.75 -8.02
CA LEU A 934 17.85 21.58 -9.22
C LEU A 934 17.83 20.68 -10.46
N VAL A 935 17.17 21.15 -11.52
CA VAL A 935 17.29 20.60 -12.87
C VAL A 935 17.95 21.63 -13.81
N PRO A 936 18.49 21.22 -14.97
CA PRO A 936 19.03 22.15 -15.95
C PRO A 936 18.02 23.25 -16.31
N GLY A 937 18.46 24.51 -16.28
CA GLY A 937 17.64 25.67 -16.64
C GLY A 937 16.97 26.38 -15.47
N GLN A 938 17.03 25.83 -14.26
CA GLN A 938 16.50 26.45 -13.06
C GLN A 938 17.47 27.43 -12.41
N VAL A 939 16.91 28.46 -11.77
CA VAL A 939 17.68 29.48 -11.04
C VAL A 939 18.15 28.90 -9.70
N VAL A 940 19.41 29.14 -9.35
CA VAL A 940 19.92 28.84 -8.01
C VAL A 940 19.58 30.01 -7.10
N SER A 941 18.63 29.82 -6.19
CA SER A 941 18.24 30.86 -5.22
C SER A 941 19.09 30.80 -3.94
N ARG A 942 18.96 31.83 -3.09
CA ARG A 942 19.60 31.86 -1.77
C ARG A 942 19.11 30.71 -0.90
N GLU A 943 17.81 30.48 -0.91
CA GLU A 943 17.13 29.48 -0.08
C GLU A 943 17.53 28.06 -0.48
N VAL A 944 17.78 27.82 -1.78
CA VAL A 944 18.39 26.57 -2.27
C VAL A 944 19.82 26.40 -1.73
N LEU A 945 20.63 27.46 -1.68
CA LEU A 945 21.98 27.41 -1.10
C LEU A 945 21.98 27.26 0.42
N ASP A 946 21.00 27.86 1.11
CA ASP A 946 20.79 27.70 2.56
C ASP A 946 20.37 26.26 2.88
N PHE A 947 19.41 25.68 2.13
CA PHE A 947 19.04 24.27 2.24
C PHE A 947 20.22 23.32 1.97
N MET A 948 20.96 23.54 0.89
CA MET A 948 22.10 22.69 0.55
C MET A 948 23.26 22.77 1.55
N ALA A 949 23.40 23.87 2.29
CA ALA A 949 24.46 24.06 3.28
C ALA A 949 24.23 23.30 4.59
N VAL A 950 22.99 22.92 4.90
CA VAL A 950 22.63 22.17 6.13
C VAL A 950 22.41 20.66 5.89
N LEU A 951 22.53 20.20 4.65
CA LEU A 951 22.42 18.79 4.32
C LEU A 951 23.68 18.04 4.74
N ASP A 952 23.61 17.31 5.85
CA ASP A 952 24.68 16.43 6.35
C ASP A 952 24.88 15.16 5.49
N THR A 953 24.58 15.20 4.18
CA THR A 953 24.80 14.05 3.27
C THR A 953 26.14 14.09 2.54
N ARG A 954 26.74 12.91 2.43
CA ARG A 954 27.95 12.66 1.63
C ARG A 954 27.64 12.37 0.15
N GLU A 955 26.38 12.10 -0.21
CA GLU A 955 25.98 11.71 -1.58
C GLU A 955 25.08 12.77 -2.23
N ILE A 956 25.69 13.62 -3.06
CA ILE A 956 24.99 14.63 -3.87
C ILE A 956 25.36 14.43 -5.34
N HIS A 957 24.42 13.89 -6.13
CA HIS A 957 24.66 13.67 -7.56
C HIS A 957 24.65 15.02 -8.29
N GLY A 958 25.67 15.27 -9.12
CA GLY A 958 25.79 16.49 -9.93
C GLY A 958 26.35 17.72 -9.21
N PHE A 959 26.78 17.57 -7.96
CA PHE A 959 27.61 18.54 -7.24
C PHE A 959 29.02 17.97 -7.07
N ASP A 960 30.05 18.80 -7.22
CA ASP A 960 31.44 18.42 -6.96
C ASP A 960 31.93 19.22 -5.74
N ALA A 961 32.42 18.53 -4.70
CA ALA A 961 32.81 19.19 -3.46
C ALA A 961 34.07 20.08 -3.59
N ALA A 962 34.92 19.85 -4.61
CA ALA A 962 36.14 20.61 -4.86
C ALA A 962 35.93 21.73 -5.91
N ALA A 963 35.14 21.46 -6.95
CA ALA A 963 34.87 22.43 -8.02
C ALA A 963 33.60 23.29 -7.75
N GLY A 964 32.64 22.76 -6.99
CA GLY A 964 31.37 23.41 -6.67
C GLY A 964 30.22 23.05 -7.62
N TYR A 965 29.27 23.97 -7.75
CA TYR A 965 28.10 23.83 -8.62
C TYR A 965 28.47 24.08 -10.09
N ARG A 966 27.96 23.23 -10.98
CA ARG A 966 28.06 23.43 -12.43
C ARG A 966 26.92 24.34 -12.90
N VAL A 967 27.22 25.59 -13.21
CA VAL A 967 26.25 26.59 -13.68
C VAL A 967 26.50 26.97 -15.14
N LEU A 968 25.43 27.41 -15.81
CA LEU A 968 25.49 27.98 -17.15
C LEU A 968 26.07 29.39 -17.06
N ARG A 969 26.99 29.72 -17.97
CA ARG A 969 27.44 31.10 -18.12
C ARG A 969 26.29 31.98 -18.63
N GLU A 970 26.33 33.25 -18.26
CA GLU A 970 25.66 34.29 -19.04
C GLU A 970 26.40 34.45 -20.37
N GLY A 971 25.66 34.69 -21.45
CA GLY A 971 26.13 34.62 -22.83
C GLY A 971 25.99 35.94 -23.55
#